data_AF-A0A8C8JKW8-F1
#
_entry.id   AF-A0A8C8JKW8-F1
#
_cell.length_a   1.000
_cell.length_b   1.000
_cell.length_c   1.000
_cell.angle_alpha   90.00
_cell.angle_beta   90.00
_cell.angle_gamma   90.00
#
_symmetry.space_group_name_H-M   'P 1'
#
loop_
_entity.id
_entity.type
_entity.pdbx_description
1 polymer ?
#
loop_
_entity_poly.entity_id
_entity_poly.type
_entity_poly.pdbx_seq_one_letter_code
_entity_poly.pdbx_strand_id
1 'polypeptide(L)'
;MEGECNRVCQCMGGDRLQCAASSCAADEVCKVKEGVNGCFLSSPATCHVYGDPHYITFDGKAYTFQGGCSYTLAKTCCGGTPVQFSVTGQNWNPRNESSAKLGAVVLETSGLHVKMQNHSATVNHVWQHLPVTVNGTYGEVKLYKKKQYTVMETTFGLRMLLDDQSRLFLQLDERYKGEMCGLCGTYSDDQGDDFLTPNGTKPETNVVTFANSWRVNSPEDDRCVASPPAPQPCDSHLDEQGYRECSKLLREAFKPCHPFVHPTPYIDSCMSDHCASGGNMLVTCDSLRSYVTTCEVANVTLPPWWNDTACDSLPGPPTIPPVTTPDMELCPLDCNFDKSECGWEQIIQDSFDWRRLRGPTPSDLTGPTQDHTTGGGSYMYIEGDGVYHGDSARMMSPKCQNGPGKYCLRFWYHMYGQATAMALNVYQLDQHNRNKKLWSKANNQGSTWYPAEVDIIIDGSFKIIMEGIRGSDPRSDVAFDDVSIHYESCSGSSIGGISGASVPSSVDGGVAPHPVCNLDCAFEQDLCSFTQLMTDVFDWTRHSGSTPTAMTGPSADHTKGSPFGHYLYIEANSVSNGDTARLLSSECSDPGPQCLQFWYHMSGSAETMGLHVYLLQGRYVDGVWGKKNNQGDSWQRAQVDLMTTGPFQIIFEGHRGTTDQSDVTIDDVSLHRGRCADLIKPPTPIEKPVLPPVDKSTTAPAPTTTRPEPPTTTRLQPPTTDRPETPRPTTERPESPRPTTERPQPPRPTNERRRPPRPTTDRPETPRPTTERPETPRPTTARPETPRPTTARSETPRPTTERPETPRTTTC
;
A
#
# COMPACT_ATOMS: atom_id res chain seq x y z
N MET A 1 -12.92 0.70 -29.78
CA MET A 1 -12.06 1.02 -30.94
C MET A 1 -11.55 -0.28 -31.58
N GLU A 2 -11.04 -0.24 -32.81
CA GLU A 2 -10.35 -1.38 -33.44
C GLU A 2 -8.83 -1.26 -33.27
N GLY A 3 -8.14 -2.41 -33.16
CA GLY A 3 -6.67 -2.48 -33.07
C GLY A 3 -6.09 -1.68 -31.90
N GLU A 4 -4.90 -1.11 -32.12
CA GLU A 4 -4.22 -0.14 -31.24
C GLU A 4 -4.92 1.24 -31.28
N CYS A 5 -6.25 1.26 -31.13
CA CYS A 5 -7.10 2.45 -31.11
C CYS A 5 -7.03 3.32 -32.37
N ASN A 6 -6.41 2.81 -33.44
CA ASN A 6 -6.19 3.52 -34.69
C ASN A 6 -7.49 3.80 -35.48
N ARG A 7 -8.61 3.19 -35.08
CA ARG A 7 -9.94 3.43 -35.65
C ARG A 7 -11.06 3.42 -34.61
N VAL A 8 -11.93 4.42 -34.69
CA VAL A 8 -13.26 4.42 -34.03
C VAL A 8 -14.28 3.91 -35.04
N CYS A 9 -15.04 2.89 -34.67
CA CYS A 9 -16.08 2.29 -35.50
C CYS A 9 -17.44 2.37 -34.82
N GLN A 10 -18.44 2.89 -35.54
CA GLN A 10 -19.82 3.00 -35.09
C GLN A 10 -20.70 2.00 -35.85
N CYS A 11 -21.59 1.31 -35.15
CA CYS A 11 -22.57 0.42 -35.77
C CYS A 11 -23.73 1.26 -36.35
N MET A 12 -23.99 1.09 -37.65
CA MET A 12 -25.05 1.79 -38.38
C MET A 12 -26.32 0.93 -38.55
N GLY A 13 -26.36 -0.26 -37.94
CA GLY A 13 -27.41 -1.26 -38.07
C GLY A 13 -27.32 -2.09 -39.37
N GLY A 14 -27.97 -3.27 -39.36
CA GLY A 14 -28.02 -4.17 -40.52
C GLY A 14 -26.64 -4.61 -41.02
N ASP A 15 -25.80 -5.09 -40.11
CA ASP A 15 -24.42 -5.57 -40.34
C ASP A 15 -23.45 -4.53 -40.96
N ARG A 16 -23.80 -3.23 -40.90
CA ARG A 16 -22.95 -2.13 -41.39
C ARG A 16 -22.23 -1.43 -40.25
N LEU A 17 -20.91 -1.52 -40.27
CA LEU A 17 -20.01 -0.68 -39.47
C LEU A 17 -19.50 0.50 -40.33
N GLN A 18 -19.36 1.67 -39.71
CA GLN A 18 -18.70 2.84 -40.30
C GLN A 18 -17.54 3.26 -39.39
N CYS A 19 -16.32 3.26 -39.93
CA CYS A 19 -15.10 3.53 -39.18
C CYS A 19 -14.40 4.81 -39.65
N ALA A 20 -14.01 5.65 -38.70
CA ALA A 20 -13.09 6.76 -38.87
C ALA A 20 -11.69 6.38 -38.35
N ALA A 21 -10.65 7.06 -38.83
CA ALA A 21 -9.34 6.99 -38.19
C ALA A 21 -9.40 7.68 -36.81
N SER A 22 -8.63 7.18 -35.86
CA SER A 22 -8.54 7.66 -34.48
C SER A 22 -7.12 7.49 -33.97
N SER A 23 -6.80 8.17 -32.87
CA SER A 23 -5.60 7.93 -32.07
C SER A 23 -5.89 8.40 -30.64
N CYS A 24 -5.22 7.82 -29.66
CA CYS A 24 -5.28 8.32 -28.29
C CYS A 24 -4.60 9.69 -28.17
N ALA A 25 -4.91 10.43 -27.11
CA ALA A 25 -4.16 11.62 -26.71
C ALA A 25 -2.72 11.28 -26.30
N ALA A 26 -1.87 12.30 -26.08
CA ALA A 26 -0.44 12.08 -25.79
C ALA A 26 -0.17 11.48 -24.41
N ASP A 27 -1.15 11.64 -23.51
CA ASP A 27 -1.29 11.17 -22.14
C ASP A 27 -2.12 9.88 -22.02
N GLU A 28 -2.65 9.37 -23.13
CA GLU A 28 -3.53 8.20 -23.18
C GLU A 28 -2.86 6.96 -23.82
N VAL A 29 -3.17 5.80 -23.27
CA VAL A 29 -2.74 4.47 -23.72
C VAL A 29 -3.94 3.73 -24.29
N CYS A 30 -3.76 3.08 -25.43
CA CYS A 30 -4.76 2.14 -25.93
C CYS A 30 -4.67 0.83 -25.14
N LYS A 31 -5.73 0.46 -24.42
CA LYS A 31 -5.82 -0.83 -23.74
C LYS A 31 -7.23 -1.41 -23.83
N VAL A 32 -7.36 -2.72 -23.57
CA VAL A 32 -8.66 -3.35 -23.33
C VAL A 32 -8.90 -3.37 -21.84
N LYS A 33 -9.81 -2.52 -21.35
CA LYS A 33 -10.27 -2.59 -19.97
C LYS A 33 -11.69 -3.12 -19.92
N GLU A 34 -11.91 -4.14 -19.09
CA GLU A 34 -13.23 -4.76 -18.84
C GLU A 34 -13.97 -5.21 -20.13
N GLY A 35 -13.19 -5.59 -21.15
CA GLY A 35 -13.68 -6.01 -22.47
C GLY A 35 -13.89 -4.86 -23.48
N VAL A 36 -13.74 -3.60 -23.06
CA VAL A 36 -13.82 -2.42 -23.92
C VAL A 36 -12.43 -2.02 -24.38
N ASN A 37 -12.19 -2.06 -25.69
CA ASN A 37 -10.94 -1.56 -26.30
C ASN A 37 -11.03 -0.05 -26.52
N GLY A 38 -10.20 0.75 -25.86
CA GLY A 38 -10.29 2.21 -25.85
C GLY A 38 -9.00 2.90 -25.40
N CYS A 39 -9.03 4.23 -25.43
CA CYS A 39 -7.96 5.08 -24.92
C CYS A 39 -8.28 5.46 -23.47
N PHE A 40 -7.30 5.34 -22.59
CA PHE A 40 -7.40 5.63 -21.16
C PHE A 40 -6.11 6.34 -20.73
N LEU A 41 -6.15 7.31 -19.81
CA LEU A 41 -4.91 7.96 -19.38
C LEU A 41 -3.94 6.96 -18.72
N SER A 42 -2.66 7.17 -18.98
CA SER A 42 -1.54 6.43 -18.40
C SER A 42 -1.46 6.62 -16.88
N SER A 43 -1.45 5.54 -16.11
CA SER A 43 -0.91 5.55 -14.74
C SER A 43 0.61 5.24 -14.78
N PRO A 44 1.52 6.17 -14.40
CA PRO A 44 2.95 5.99 -14.63
C PRO A 44 3.73 5.43 -13.42
N ALA A 45 4.08 4.15 -13.45
CA ALA A 45 4.87 3.50 -12.41
C ALA A 45 6.30 4.05 -12.27
N THR A 46 6.89 3.94 -11.07
CA THR A 46 8.23 4.44 -10.75
C THR A 46 9.13 3.37 -10.13
N CYS A 47 10.17 2.97 -10.87
CA CYS A 47 11.30 2.25 -10.31
C CYS A 47 12.19 3.21 -9.51
N HIS A 48 12.67 2.81 -8.34
CA HIS A 48 13.51 3.63 -7.46
C HIS A 48 14.80 2.90 -7.06
N VAL A 49 15.95 3.54 -7.23
CA VAL A 49 17.27 3.01 -6.83
C VAL A 49 17.92 3.97 -5.83
N TYR A 50 18.31 3.48 -4.66
CA TYR A 50 18.77 4.32 -3.53
C TYR A 50 19.68 3.55 -2.54
N GLY A 51 20.22 4.23 -1.52
CA GLY A 51 20.99 3.61 -0.43
C GLY A 51 22.29 2.95 -0.89
N ASP A 52 22.51 1.67 -0.55
CA ASP A 52 23.62 0.86 -1.08
C ASP A 52 23.23 -0.45 -1.81
N PRO A 53 23.20 -0.36 -3.15
CA PRO A 53 21.97 0.02 -3.82
C PRO A 53 20.82 -0.97 -3.50
N HIS A 54 19.73 -0.42 -2.99
CA HIS A 54 18.41 -1.05 -2.99
C HIS A 54 17.64 -0.60 -4.21
N TYR A 55 16.68 -1.43 -4.59
CA TYR A 55 15.85 -1.29 -5.77
C TYR A 55 14.40 -1.52 -5.33
N ILE A 56 13.49 -0.71 -5.88
CA ILE A 56 12.05 -0.97 -5.91
C ILE A 56 11.69 -1.03 -7.39
N THR A 57 11.08 -2.12 -7.84
CA THR A 57 10.64 -2.32 -9.24
C THR A 57 9.45 -1.43 -9.58
N PHE A 58 9.07 -1.36 -10.86
CA PHE A 58 7.84 -0.68 -11.29
C PHE A 58 6.60 -1.24 -10.56
N ASP A 59 6.58 -2.55 -10.31
CA ASP A 59 5.48 -3.26 -9.67
C ASP A 59 5.58 -3.26 -8.12
N GLY A 60 6.57 -2.54 -7.56
CA GLY A 60 6.70 -2.25 -6.12
C GLY A 60 7.59 -3.20 -5.32
N LYS A 61 8.22 -4.19 -5.94
CA LYS A 61 9.03 -5.21 -5.27
C LYS A 61 10.37 -4.65 -4.78
N ALA A 62 10.58 -4.66 -3.47
CA ALA A 62 11.81 -4.18 -2.85
C ALA A 62 12.90 -5.27 -2.77
N TYR A 63 14.15 -4.94 -3.12
CA TYR A 63 15.31 -5.82 -2.90
C TYR A 63 16.65 -5.07 -2.83
N THR A 64 17.68 -5.69 -2.27
CA THR A 64 19.06 -5.13 -2.16
C THR A 64 20.03 -5.89 -3.08
N PHE A 65 20.88 -5.18 -3.84
CA PHE A 65 21.90 -5.83 -4.67
C PHE A 65 23.18 -4.98 -4.82
N GLN A 66 24.22 -5.39 -4.09
CA GLN A 66 25.54 -4.74 -3.96
C GLN A 66 26.47 -4.89 -5.18
N GLY A 67 25.94 -5.10 -6.39
CA GLY A 67 26.76 -5.24 -7.60
C GLY A 67 27.42 -3.91 -7.97
N GLY A 68 28.75 -3.86 -7.98
CA GLY A 68 29.55 -2.66 -8.26
C GLY A 68 30.07 -2.56 -9.69
N CYS A 69 29.20 -2.80 -10.68
CA CYS A 69 29.43 -2.78 -12.13
C CYS A 69 28.30 -2.00 -12.85
N SER A 70 28.33 -1.90 -14.19
CA SER A 70 27.18 -1.43 -14.99
C SER A 70 26.11 -2.52 -15.16
N TYR A 71 24.83 -2.16 -14.96
CA TYR A 71 23.66 -3.06 -15.10
C TYR A 71 22.51 -2.40 -15.86
N THR A 72 21.74 -3.19 -16.60
CA THR A 72 20.51 -2.74 -17.27
C THR A 72 19.42 -2.51 -16.22
N LEU A 73 19.03 -1.26 -15.98
CA LEU A 73 17.95 -0.93 -15.03
C LEU A 73 16.59 -1.23 -15.66
N ALA A 74 16.27 -0.59 -16.78
CA ALA A 74 15.03 -0.82 -17.51
C ALA A 74 15.31 -0.73 -19.01
N LYS A 75 14.76 -1.66 -19.79
CA LYS A 75 14.91 -1.69 -21.25
C LYS A 75 13.62 -2.15 -21.90
N THR A 76 13.28 -1.62 -23.07
CA THR A 76 12.23 -2.20 -23.92
C THR A 76 12.70 -3.55 -24.47
N CYS A 77 11.96 -4.60 -24.13
CA CYS A 77 12.33 -5.98 -24.43
C CYS A 77 11.36 -6.66 -25.40
N CYS A 78 10.12 -6.19 -25.40
CA CYS A 78 9.08 -6.55 -26.35
C CYS A 78 9.00 -5.53 -27.50
N GLY A 79 8.29 -5.90 -28.56
CA GLY A 79 8.35 -5.22 -29.87
C GLY A 79 7.18 -4.29 -30.20
N GLY A 80 6.21 -4.11 -29.29
CA GLY A 80 5.04 -3.24 -29.52
C GLY A 80 5.31 -1.75 -29.27
N THR A 81 6.30 -1.44 -28.43
CA THR A 81 6.56 -0.07 -27.96
C THR A 81 7.19 0.86 -29.04
N PRO A 82 6.63 2.08 -29.28
CA PRO A 82 7.06 2.94 -30.40
C PRO A 82 8.49 3.49 -30.33
N VAL A 83 9.05 3.63 -29.13
CA VAL A 83 10.42 4.10 -28.91
C VAL A 83 11.15 3.06 -28.07
N GLN A 84 12.09 2.37 -28.71
CA GLN A 84 12.94 1.37 -28.09
C GLN A 84 14.13 2.03 -27.39
N PHE A 85 14.38 1.69 -26.12
CA PHE A 85 15.44 2.29 -25.31
C PHE A 85 16.03 1.32 -24.27
N SER A 86 17.19 1.68 -23.73
CA SER A 86 17.82 1.01 -22.60
C SER A 86 18.35 2.04 -21.60
N VAL A 87 17.97 1.91 -20.33
CA VAL A 87 18.52 2.66 -19.20
C VAL A 87 19.52 1.76 -18.47
N THR A 88 20.77 2.22 -18.33
CA THR A 88 21.86 1.52 -17.66
C THR A 88 22.29 2.28 -16.41
N GLY A 89 22.29 1.63 -15.26
CA GLY A 89 22.86 2.14 -14.02
C GLY A 89 24.33 1.75 -13.94
N GLN A 90 25.22 2.71 -13.71
CA GLN A 90 26.64 2.46 -13.54
C GLN A 90 26.97 2.50 -12.04
N ASN A 91 26.96 1.34 -11.38
CA ASN A 91 27.31 1.26 -9.97
C ASN A 91 28.83 1.27 -9.80
N TRP A 92 29.29 2.00 -8.79
CA TRP A 92 30.69 2.11 -8.42
C TRP A 92 30.92 1.54 -7.01
N ASN A 93 32.04 0.84 -6.84
CA ASN A 93 32.57 0.42 -5.54
C ASN A 93 33.98 0.99 -5.36
N PRO A 94 34.22 1.89 -4.39
CA PRO A 94 35.56 2.33 -4.04
C PRO A 94 36.36 1.16 -3.45
N ARG A 95 37.58 0.93 -3.97
CA ARG A 95 38.45 -0.16 -3.45
C ARG A 95 38.79 0.06 -1.98
N ASN A 96 38.06 -0.67 -1.12
CA ASN A 96 38.14 -0.84 0.34
C ASN A 96 36.76 -0.74 1.02
N GLU A 97 35.70 -0.35 0.30
CA GLU A 97 34.32 -0.30 0.83
C GLU A 97 33.54 -1.57 0.48
N SER A 98 32.67 -2.00 1.40
CA SER A 98 31.82 -3.20 1.27
C SER A 98 30.59 -3.02 0.38
N SER A 99 30.27 -1.77 0.08
CA SER A 99 28.99 -1.32 -0.47
C SER A 99 29.16 -0.73 -1.87
N ALA A 100 28.12 -0.80 -2.71
CA ALA A 100 28.12 -0.16 -4.04
C ALA A 100 27.14 1.02 -4.07
N LYS A 101 27.40 2.04 -4.90
CA LYS A 101 26.48 3.18 -5.11
C LYS A 101 26.35 3.54 -6.59
N LEU A 102 25.18 4.05 -6.99
CA LEU A 102 24.87 4.44 -8.37
C LEU A 102 25.66 5.70 -8.78
N GLY A 103 26.74 5.52 -9.54
CA GLY A 103 27.65 6.60 -9.90
C GLY A 103 27.20 7.44 -11.10
N ALA A 104 26.46 6.85 -12.04
CA ALA A 104 25.87 7.52 -13.20
C ALA A 104 24.69 6.71 -13.77
N VAL A 105 23.85 7.36 -14.57
CA VAL A 105 22.71 6.75 -15.28
C VAL A 105 22.81 7.07 -16.77
N VAL A 106 22.67 6.07 -17.63
CA VAL A 106 22.82 6.20 -19.08
C VAL A 106 21.53 5.78 -19.80
N LEU A 107 20.91 6.69 -20.54
CA LEU A 107 19.88 6.38 -21.53
C LEU A 107 20.55 6.15 -22.90
N GLU A 108 20.24 5.03 -23.53
CA GLU A 108 20.58 4.71 -24.92
C GLU A 108 19.31 4.50 -25.74
N THR A 109 19.16 5.19 -26.86
CA THR A 109 18.12 4.98 -27.87
C THR A 109 18.62 5.37 -29.27
N SER A 110 17.81 5.18 -30.31
CA SER A 110 18.25 5.29 -31.71
C SER A 110 18.75 6.72 -32.05
N GLY A 111 20.07 6.88 -32.11
CA GLY A 111 20.73 8.17 -32.37
C GLY A 111 20.90 9.09 -31.15
N LEU A 112 20.68 8.58 -29.93
CA LEU A 112 20.83 9.35 -28.69
C LEU A 112 21.45 8.52 -27.55
N HIS A 113 22.56 9.02 -27.02
CA HIS A 113 23.21 8.55 -25.80
C HIS A 113 23.23 9.70 -24.78
N VAL A 114 22.60 9.53 -23.61
CA VAL A 114 22.60 10.53 -22.52
C VAL A 114 23.17 9.90 -21.25
N LYS A 115 24.32 10.38 -20.77
CA LYS A 115 24.88 10.01 -19.46
C LYS A 115 24.66 11.16 -18.46
N MET A 116 23.82 10.91 -17.45
CA MET A 116 23.55 11.79 -16.31
C MET A 116 24.44 11.40 -15.13
N GLN A 117 25.11 12.38 -14.51
CA GLN A 117 26.00 12.17 -13.37
C GLN A 117 26.19 13.47 -12.58
N ASN A 118 25.91 13.44 -11.26
CA ASN A 118 26.19 14.51 -10.28
C ASN A 118 26.02 15.94 -10.84
N HIS A 119 24.78 16.40 -10.96
CA HIS A 119 24.41 17.71 -11.50
C HIS A 119 24.98 18.05 -12.89
N SER A 120 25.36 17.06 -13.69
CA SER A 120 25.85 17.23 -15.06
C SER A 120 25.26 16.18 -16.00
N ALA A 121 25.26 16.49 -17.29
CA ALA A 121 24.87 15.55 -18.33
C ALA A 121 25.81 15.66 -19.54
N THR A 122 26.05 14.54 -20.20
CA THR A 122 26.61 14.50 -21.55
C THR A 122 25.55 13.94 -22.50
N VAL A 123 25.49 14.51 -23.71
CA VAL A 123 24.63 14.04 -24.80
C VAL A 123 25.52 13.72 -25.99
N ASN A 124 25.42 12.50 -26.51
CA ASN A 124 26.30 11.94 -27.55
C ASN A 124 27.78 12.15 -27.22
N HIS A 125 28.14 11.88 -25.96
CA HIS A 125 29.44 12.07 -25.32
C HIS A 125 29.96 13.53 -25.25
N VAL A 126 29.15 14.53 -25.65
CA VAL A 126 29.47 15.96 -25.50
C VAL A 126 28.81 16.51 -24.24
N TRP A 127 29.60 17.12 -23.36
CA TRP A 127 29.12 17.74 -22.12
C TRP A 127 28.20 18.94 -22.40
N GLN A 128 27.09 19.04 -21.67
CA GLN A 128 26.06 20.07 -21.89
C GLN A 128 25.88 20.99 -20.67
N HIS A 129 25.73 22.29 -20.94
CA HIS A 129 25.14 23.21 -19.97
C HIS A 129 23.65 22.93 -19.84
N LEU A 130 23.13 22.85 -18.61
CA LEU A 130 21.71 22.66 -18.33
C LEU A 130 21.03 24.02 -18.06
N PRO A 131 19.79 24.26 -18.54
CA PRO A 131 18.94 23.34 -19.28
C PRO A 131 19.34 23.17 -20.76
N VAL A 132 19.10 21.99 -21.30
CA VAL A 132 19.26 21.66 -22.74
C VAL A 132 18.07 20.82 -23.23
N THR A 133 17.75 20.94 -24.51
CA THR A 133 16.69 20.18 -25.17
C THR A 133 17.23 19.60 -26.46
N VAL A 134 17.03 18.31 -26.70
CA VAL A 134 17.49 17.61 -27.90
C VAL A 134 16.34 16.83 -28.55
N ASN A 135 16.32 16.84 -29.88
CA ASN A 135 15.23 16.31 -30.69
C ASN A 135 15.76 15.27 -31.69
N GLY A 136 14.99 14.20 -31.91
CA GLY A 136 15.29 13.17 -32.89
C GLY A 136 14.06 12.34 -33.26
N THR A 137 14.29 11.15 -33.82
CA THR A 137 13.23 10.19 -34.18
C THR A 137 12.49 9.63 -32.97
N TYR A 138 13.11 9.68 -31.79
CA TYR A 138 12.53 9.37 -30.47
C TYR A 138 11.62 10.49 -29.91
N GLY A 139 11.51 11.64 -30.59
CA GLY A 139 10.82 12.84 -30.08
C GLY A 139 11.78 13.83 -29.42
N GLU A 140 11.30 14.50 -28.37
CA GLU A 140 12.05 15.50 -27.59
C GLU A 140 12.52 14.92 -26.25
N VAL A 141 13.74 15.28 -25.85
CA VAL A 141 14.33 15.02 -24.54
C VAL A 141 14.80 16.34 -23.93
N LYS A 142 14.21 16.71 -22.78
CA LYS A 142 14.58 17.88 -21.97
C LYS A 142 15.45 17.43 -20.79
N LEU A 143 16.57 18.12 -20.58
CA LEU A 143 17.49 17.90 -19.46
C LEU A 143 17.67 19.21 -18.69
N TYR A 144 17.40 19.23 -17.39
CA TYR A 144 17.45 20.44 -16.57
C TYR A 144 17.77 20.16 -15.10
N LYS A 145 17.79 21.20 -14.26
CA LYS A 145 17.99 21.11 -12.80
C LYS A 145 16.74 21.61 -12.07
N LYS A 146 16.28 20.88 -11.05
CA LYS A 146 15.12 21.23 -10.21
C LYS A 146 15.42 20.81 -8.77
N LYS A 147 15.47 21.77 -7.82
CA LYS A 147 16.02 21.53 -6.47
C LYS A 147 17.41 20.86 -6.55
N GLN A 148 17.69 19.81 -5.76
CA GLN A 148 18.91 18.99 -5.89
C GLN A 148 18.97 18.10 -7.16
N TYR A 149 17.85 17.86 -7.85
CA TYR A 149 17.76 16.86 -8.91
C TYR A 149 18.28 17.37 -10.26
N THR A 150 19.01 16.50 -10.94
CA THR A 150 19.16 16.50 -12.40
C THR A 150 17.94 15.79 -12.97
N VAL A 151 17.13 16.48 -13.76
CA VAL A 151 15.87 15.94 -14.30
C VAL A 151 16.02 15.72 -15.81
N MET A 152 15.57 14.55 -16.26
CA MET A 152 15.31 14.24 -17.66
C MET A 152 13.81 13.98 -17.84
N GLU A 153 13.20 14.62 -18.83
CA GLU A 153 11.80 14.41 -19.23
C GLU A 153 11.77 14.21 -20.75
N THR A 154 11.05 13.20 -21.23
CA THR A 154 10.93 12.91 -22.66
C THR A 154 9.48 12.92 -23.13
N THR A 155 9.23 13.29 -24.38
CA THR A 155 7.90 13.11 -25.01
C THR A 155 7.59 11.66 -25.34
N PHE A 156 8.49 10.72 -24.97
CA PHE A 156 8.26 9.30 -25.11
C PHE A 156 7.96 8.60 -23.77
N GLY A 157 7.54 9.33 -22.73
CA GLY A 157 7.02 8.69 -21.53
C GLY A 157 8.07 8.07 -20.62
N LEU A 158 9.31 8.58 -20.69
CA LEU A 158 10.38 8.27 -19.75
C LEU A 158 10.75 9.55 -18.99
N ARG A 159 10.84 9.44 -17.68
CA ARG A 159 11.29 10.50 -16.80
C ARG A 159 12.31 9.97 -15.80
N MET A 160 13.39 10.70 -15.59
CA MET A 160 14.43 10.35 -14.63
C MET A 160 14.80 11.54 -13.74
N LEU A 161 14.80 11.35 -12.42
CA LEU A 161 15.32 12.31 -11.44
C LEU A 161 16.51 11.68 -10.73
N LEU A 162 17.69 12.29 -10.84
CA LEU A 162 18.94 11.85 -10.21
C LEU A 162 19.51 12.96 -9.31
N ASP A 163 19.70 12.67 -8.02
CA ASP A 163 20.30 13.61 -7.06
C ASP A 163 21.83 13.44 -6.87
N ASP A 164 22.39 14.16 -5.90
CA ASP A 164 23.82 14.10 -5.53
C ASP A 164 24.16 13.04 -4.46
N GLN A 165 23.16 12.31 -3.95
CA GLN A 165 23.34 11.16 -3.03
C GLN A 165 23.15 9.80 -3.73
N SER A 166 23.26 9.77 -5.06
CA SER A 166 23.14 8.56 -5.90
C SER A 166 21.73 7.94 -5.92
N ARG A 167 20.67 8.72 -5.72
CA ARG A 167 19.29 8.22 -5.75
C ARG A 167 18.61 8.56 -7.08
N LEU A 168 18.03 7.55 -7.72
CA LEU A 168 17.38 7.63 -9.02
C LEU A 168 15.90 7.23 -8.91
N PHE A 169 15.01 8.15 -9.29
CA PHE A 169 13.61 7.85 -9.60
C PHE A 169 13.49 7.73 -11.13
N LEU A 170 13.05 6.57 -11.62
CA LEU A 170 12.86 6.25 -13.02
C LEU A 170 11.37 5.94 -13.24
N GLN A 171 10.64 6.89 -13.82
CA GLN A 171 9.20 6.83 -14.04
C GLN A 171 8.89 6.54 -15.53
N LEU A 172 7.91 5.66 -15.78
CA LEU A 172 7.46 5.24 -17.12
C LEU A 172 5.95 5.31 -17.30
N ASP A 173 5.49 5.81 -18.46
CA ASP A 173 4.09 5.72 -18.89
C ASP A 173 3.60 4.26 -18.97
N GLU A 174 2.32 4.02 -18.69
CA GLU A 174 1.66 2.69 -18.73
C GLU A 174 1.72 2.02 -20.12
N ARG A 175 2.02 2.78 -21.18
CA ARG A 175 2.27 2.26 -22.53
C ARG A 175 3.49 1.35 -22.65
N TYR A 176 4.29 1.24 -21.59
CA TYR A 176 5.43 0.32 -21.46
C TYR A 176 5.10 -0.93 -20.63
N LYS A 177 3.88 -1.02 -20.08
CA LYS A 177 3.43 -2.12 -19.22
C LYS A 177 3.48 -3.47 -19.95
N GLY A 178 4.18 -4.45 -19.36
CA GLY A 178 4.47 -5.76 -19.91
C GLY A 178 5.50 -5.80 -21.05
N GLU A 179 6.02 -4.64 -21.48
CA GLU A 179 7.00 -4.53 -22.57
C GLU A 179 8.45 -4.32 -22.07
N MET A 180 8.63 -4.10 -20.77
CA MET A 180 9.92 -3.82 -20.15
C MET A 180 10.61 -5.08 -19.61
N CYS A 181 11.93 -5.02 -19.47
CA CYS A 181 12.70 -5.92 -18.63
C CYS A 181 14.00 -5.29 -18.12
N GLY A 182 14.52 -5.76 -16.98
CA GLY A 182 15.76 -5.28 -16.36
C GLY A 182 15.76 -5.47 -14.84
N LEU A 183 16.63 -4.77 -14.12
CA LEU A 183 16.60 -4.71 -12.65
C LEU A 183 15.32 -4.06 -12.10
N CYS A 184 14.71 -3.13 -12.84
CA CYS A 184 13.47 -2.45 -12.47
C CYS A 184 12.20 -3.29 -12.65
N GLY A 185 12.30 -4.56 -13.03
CA GLY A 185 11.15 -5.43 -13.21
C GLY A 185 10.65 -5.57 -14.64
N THR A 186 9.42 -6.09 -14.79
CA THR A 186 8.73 -6.22 -16.08
C THR A 186 7.71 -5.11 -16.33
N TYR A 187 7.24 -4.44 -15.27
CA TYR A 187 6.10 -3.52 -15.28
C TYR A 187 4.82 -4.24 -15.69
N SER A 188 4.41 -5.31 -15.00
CA SER A 188 3.24 -6.14 -15.35
C SER A 188 2.03 -6.03 -14.40
N ASP A 189 2.13 -5.26 -13.32
CA ASP A 189 1.37 -5.35 -12.06
C ASP A 189 1.69 -6.62 -11.19
N ASP A 190 2.59 -7.54 -11.61
CA ASP A 190 2.91 -8.78 -10.87
C ASP A 190 4.37 -8.84 -10.37
N GLN A 191 4.57 -8.50 -9.09
CA GLN A 191 5.86 -8.68 -8.38
C GLN A 191 6.36 -10.14 -8.42
N GLY A 192 5.52 -11.13 -8.70
CA GLY A 192 5.91 -12.51 -8.93
C GLY A 192 6.90 -12.65 -10.10
N ASP A 193 6.72 -11.90 -11.19
CA ASP A 193 7.48 -12.08 -12.43
C ASP A 193 8.78 -11.25 -12.51
N ASP A 194 8.88 -10.15 -11.75
CA ASP A 194 9.96 -9.14 -11.72
C ASP A 194 11.42 -9.66 -11.85
N PHE A 195 11.69 -10.89 -11.39
CA PHE A 195 13.04 -11.48 -11.40
C PHE A 195 13.34 -12.33 -12.66
N LEU A 196 12.71 -12.02 -13.78
CA LEU A 196 13.07 -12.59 -15.10
C LEU A 196 14.49 -12.18 -15.52
N THR A 197 15.18 -13.10 -16.19
CA THR A 197 16.55 -12.89 -16.73
C THR A 197 16.50 -12.76 -18.25
N PRO A 198 17.54 -12.22 -18.94
CA PRO A 198 17.49 -11.95 -20.39
C PRO A 198 17.25 -13.18 -21.29
N ASN A 199 17.31 -14.40 -20.74
CA ASN A 199 17.06 -15.66 -21.45
C ASN A 199 16.08 -16.58 -20.69
N GLY A 200 15.46 -16.10 -19.60
CA GLY A 200 14.63 -16.89 -18.71
C GLY A 200 13.15 -16.72 -19.02
N THR A 201 12.39 -17.82 -19.01
CA THR A 201 10.92 -17.84 -19.06
C THR A 201 10.30 -18.12 -17.69
N LYS A 202 11.09 -17.94 -16.62
CA LYS A 202 10.71 -18.11 -15.21
C LYS A 202 11.50 -17.13 -14.35
N PRO A 203 10.89 -16.55 -13.31
CA PRO A 203 11.60 -15.68 -12.36
C PRO A 203 12.65 -16.45 -11.57
N GLU A 204 13.80 -15.84 -11.36
CA GLU A 204 14.87 -16.37 -10.50
C GLU A 204 14.53 -16.20 -9.02
N THR A 205 14.79 -17.23 -8.20
CA THR A 205 14.60 -17.15 -6.74
C THR A 205 15.81 -16.56 -6.01
N ASN A 206 16.87 -16.19 -6.73
CA ASN A 206 18.09 -15.64 -6.14
C ASN A 206 18.42 -14.27 -6.77
N VAL A 207 18.29 -13.21 -5.97
CA VAL A 207 18.54 -11.81 -6.35
C VAL A 207 19.92 -11.61 -6.98
N VAL A 208 20.96 -12.30 -6.48
CA VAL A 208 22.33 -12.17 -6.99
C VAL A 208 22.50 -12.86 -8.34
N THR A 209 21.80 -13.97 -8.59
CA THR A 209 21.74 -14.61 -9.92
C THR A 209 20.97 -13.74 -10.91
N PHE A 210 19.76 -13.30 -10.53
CA PHE A 210 18.92 -12.38 -11.30
C PHE A 210 19.71 -11.14 -11.74
N ALA A 211 20.23 -10.38 -10.79
CA ALA A 211 20.80 -9.07 -11.09
C ALA A 211 22.11 -9.15 -11.88
N ASN A 212 22.93 -10.21 -11.66
CA ASN A 212 24.12 -10.43 -12.47
C ASN A 212 23.83 -10.86 -13.91
N SER A 213 22.64 -11.39 -14.20
CA SER A 213 22.23 -11.67 -15.59
C SER A 213 22.02 -10.38 -16.41
N TRP A 214 21.70 -9.25 -15.74
CA TRP A 214 21.46 -7.93 -16.35
C TRP A 214 22.74 -7.07 -16.50
N ARG A 215 23.91 -7.62 -16.21
CA ARG A 215 25.21 -6.91 -16.28
C ARG A 215 25.57 -6.52 -17.71
N VAL A 216 26.05 -5.29 -17.88
CA VAL A 216 26.53 -4.73 -19.15
C VAL A 216 28.07 -4.72 -19.18
N ASN A 217 28.66 -4.93 -20.35
CA ASN A 217 30.11 -4.82 -20.55
C ASN A 217 30.51 -3.35 -20.85
N SER A 218 30.76 -2.54 -19.81
CA SER A 218 31.32 -1.20 -19.99
C SER A 218 32.86 -1.23 -20.13
N PRO A 219 33.47 -0.39 -21.00
CA PRO A 219 34.91 -0.13 -20.98
C PRO A 219 35.42 0.48 -19.65
N GLU A 220 34.52 1.04 -18.84
CA GLU A 220 34.82 1.57 -17.50
C GLU A 220 34.87 0.46 -16.42
N ASP A 221 34.34 -0.74 -16.70
CA ASP A 221 34.13 -1.85 -15.74
C ASP A 221 35.29 -2.87 -15.66
N ASP A 222 36.46 -2.55 -16.22
CA ASP A 222 37.59 -3.47 -16.45
C ASP A 222 38.13 -4.18 -15.17
N ARG A 223 37.73 -3.73 -13.97
CA ARG A 223 37.96 -4.38 -12.66
C ARG A 223 36.80 -4.24 -11.66
N CYS A 224 35.55 -4.22 -12.13
CA CYS A 224 34.36 -4.09 -11.29
C CYS A 224 34.07 -5.37 -10.47
N VAL A 225 33.39 -5.25 -9.32
CA VAL A 225 33.04 -6.39 -8.44
C VAL A 225 31.55 -6.70 -8.58
N ALA A 226 31.22 -7.73 -9.34
CA ALA A 226 29.85 -8.07 -9.71
C ALA A 226 29.04 -8.75 -8.58
N SER A 227 29.74 -9.45 -7.67
CA SER A 227 29.20 -10.01 -6.44
C SER A 227 30.22 -9.82 -5.31
N PRO A 228 30.06 -8.84 -4.41
CA PRO A 228 30.85 -8.80 -3.18
C PRO A 228 30.47 -9.99 -2.26
N PRO A 229 31.27 -10.28 -1.22
CA PRO A 229 30.89 -11.24 -0.20
C PRO A 229 29.53 -10.86 0.43
N ALA A 230 28.70 -11.85 0.73
CA ALA A 230 27.46 -11.60 1.46
C ALA A 230 27.76 -10.90 2.80
N PRO A 231 26.96 -9.89 3.20
CA PRO A 231 27.15 -9.23 4.48
C PRO A 231 27.08 -10.25 5.62
N GLN A 232 27.85 -10.01 6.69
CA GLN A 232 27.78 -10.89 7.86
C GLN A 232 26.37 -10.79 8.49
N PRO A 233 25.82 -11.89 9.02
CA PRO A 233 24.59 -11.83 9.81
C PRO A 233 24.73 -10.79 10.93
N CYS A 234 23.70 -9.96 11.12
CA CYS A 234 23.76 -8.87 12.08
C CYS A 234 23.99 -9.40 13.50
N ASP A 235 24.87 -8.73 14.27
CA ASP A 235 24.99 -9.03 15.70
C ASP A 235 23.71 -8.60 16.41
N SER A 236 23.22 -9.41 17.34
CA SER A 236 22.01 -9.14 18.13
C SER A 236 21.95 -7.74 18.77
N HIS A 237 23.08 -7.13 19.14
CA HIS A 237 23.12 -5.77 19.67
C HIS A 237 23.00 -4.71 18.56
N LEU A 238 23.55 -4.97 17.37
CA LEU A 238 23.38 -4.11 16.20
C LEU A 238 21.97 -4.24 15.60
N ASP A 239 21.35 -5.41 15.70
CA ASP A 239 19.96 -5.63 15.29
C ASP A 239 18.98 -4.83 16.15
N GLU A 240 19.09 -4.90 17.48
CA GLU A 240 18.26 -4.08 18.40
C GLU A 240 18.52 -2.56 18.23
N GLN A 241 19.77 -2.17 17.97
CA GLN A 241 20.10 -0.76 17.69
C GLN A 241 19.55 -0.30 16.33
N GLY A 242 19.74 -1.08 15.28
CA GLY A 242 19.20 -0.83 13.95
C GLY A 242 17.69 -0.68 14.00
N TYR A 243 16.99 -1.63 14.63
CA TYR A 243 15.53 -1.59 14.71
C TYR A 243 15.05 -0.32 15.43
N ARG A 244 15.69 0.05 16.54
CA ARG A 244 15.37 1.27 17.30
C ARG A 244 15.62 2.57 16.52
N GLU A 245 16.58 2.59 15.60
CA GLU A 245 16.90 3.75 14.77
C GLU A 245 16.09 3.81 13.47
N CYS A 246 15.90 2.68 12.77
CA CYS A 246 15.19 2.58 11.51
C CYS A 246 13.66 2.65 11.67
N SER A 247 13.10 2.05 12.73
CA SER A 247 11.67 2.20 13.08
C SER A 247 11.26 3.64 13.40
N LYS A 248 12.21 4.59 13.49
CA LYS A 248 11.89 6.02 13.61
C LYS A 248 11.10 6.54 12.41
N LEU A 249 11.19 5.89 11.24
CA LEU A 249 10.32 6.14 10.08
C LEU A 249 8.82 5.95 10.37
N LEU A 250 8.43 5.27 11.45
CA LEU A 250 7.03 5.10 11.87
C LEU A 250 6.53 6.22 12.81
N ARG A 251 7.40 7.16 13.23
CA ARG A 251 7.06 8.22 14.21
C ARG A 251 6.37 9.42 13.57
N GLU A 252 5.77 10.27 14.41
CA GLU A 252 5.07 11.51 14.06
C GLU A 252 5.77 12.41 13.02
N ALA A 253 7.10 12.46 13.01
CA ALA A 253 7.85 13.29 12.07
C ALA A 253 7.84 12.78 10.62
N PHE A 254 7.47 11.51 10.41
CA PHE A 254 7.43 10.84 9.11
C PHE A 254 6.00 10.46 8.70
N LYS A 255 5.07 10.34 9.66
CA LYS A 255 3.63 10.06 9.44
C LYS A 255 2.96 10.83 8.27
N PRO A 256 3.25 12.12 8.01
CA PRO A 256 2.65 12.82 6.87
C PRO A 256 2.91 12.18 5.49
N CYS A 257 3.96 11.38 5.37
CA CYS A 257 4.39 10.73 4.13
C CYS A 257 3.88 9.28 3.99
N HIS A 258 3.43 8.65 5.08
CA HIS A 258 2.93 7.26 5.06
C HIS A 258 1.85 6.99 3.99
N PRO A 259 0.89 7.89 3.69
CA PRO A 259 -0.12 7.68 2.63
C PRO A 259 0.39 7.71 1.18
N PHE A 260 1.68 7.99 0.97
CA PHE A 260 2.32 8.21 -0.34
C PHE A 260 3.56 7.33 -0.52
N VAL A 261 4.35 7.16 0.54
CA VAL A 261 5.50 6.25 0.58
C VAL A 261 5.31 5.23 1.71
N HIS A 262 5.03 3.99 1.33
CA HIS A 262 5.02 2.86 2.25
C HIS A 262 6.41 2.72 2.93
N PRO A 263 6.52 2.77 4.28
CA PRO A 263 7.81 2.93 4.95
C PRO A 263 8.62 1.63 5.06
N THR A 264 7.98 0.46 4.97
CA THR A 264 8.62 -0.83 5.30
C THR A 264 9.88 -1.13 4.47
N PRO A 265 9.90 -0.99 3.11
CA PRO A 265 11.12 -1.15 2.31
C PRO A 265 12.32 -0.30 2.78
N TYR A 266 12.05 0.90 3.31
CA TYR A 266 13.08 1.83 3.78
C TYR A 266 13.52 1.54 5.22
N ILE A 267 12.68 0.87 6.01
CA ILE A 267 13.06 0.30 7.31
C ILE A 267 13.98 -0.90 7.06
N ASP A 268 13.60 -1.80 6.14
CA ASP A 268 14.36 -3.00 5.80
C ASP A 268 15.71 -2.69 5.15
N SER A 269 15.76 -1.67 4.27
CA SER A 269 17.04 -1.16 3.76
C SER A 269 17.88 -0.57 4.89
N CYS A 270 17.31 0.33 5.72
CA CYS A 270 18.01 0.92 6.86
C CYS A 270 18.58 -0.13 7.83
N MET A 271 17.87 -1.24 8.06
CA MET A 271 18.37 -2.40 8.82
C MET A 271 19.57 -3.04 8.14
N SER A 272 19.47 -3.34 6.84
CA SER A 272 20.58 -3.86 6.03
C SER A 272 21.82 -2.97 6.16
N ASP A 273 21.67 -1.67 5.94
CA ASP A 273 22.79 -0.71 5.88
C ASP A 273 23.42 -0.50 7.26
N HIS A 274 22.59 -0.43 8.31
CA HIS A 274 23.05 -0.34 9.70
C HIS A 274 23.90 -1.56 10.07
N CYS A 275 23.44 -2.77 9.75
CA CYS A 275 24.15 -4.01 10.01
C CYS A 275 25.43 -4.14 9.15
N ALA A 276 25.36 -3.86 7.85
CA ALA A 276 26.49 -3.94 6.92
C ALA A 276 27.60 -2.95 7.25
N SER A 277 27.25 -1.75 7.73
CA SER A 277 28.20 -0.71 8.16
C SER A 277 28.74 -0.88 9.58
N GLY A 278 28.36 -1.96 10.29
CA GLY A 278 28.81 -2.22 11.67
C GLY A 278 28.23 -1.26 12.70
N GLY A 279 27.03 -0.71 12.44
CA GLY A 279 26.30 0.20 13.31
C GLY A 279 26.55 1.70 13.05
N ASN A 280 27.00 2.08 11.85
CA ASN A 280 27.39 3.46 11.57
C ASN A 280 26.18 4.40 11.44
N MET A 281 25.99 5.29 12.42
CA MET A 281 24.91 6.28 12.45
C MET A 281 24.89 7.22 11.22
N LEU A 282 26.02 7.48 10.56
CA LEU A 282 26.05 8.26 9.33
C LEU A 282 25.35 7.52 8.18
N VAL A 283 25.59 6.21 8.06
CA VAL A 283 24.95 5.35 7.07
C VAL A 283 23.46 5.24 7.39
N THR A 284 23.09 4.93 8.63
CA THR A 284 21.69 4.92 9.10
C THR A 284 20.98 6.25 8.83
N CYS A 285 21.66 7.40 8.97
CA CYS A 285 21.10 8.69 8.60
C CYS A 285 20.85 8.82 7.09
N ASP A 286 21.76 8.36 6.23
CA ASP A 286 21.56 8.37 4.77
C ASP A 286 20.45 7.40 4.31
N SER A 287 20.24 6.29 5.01
CA SER A 287 19.07 5.41 4.82
C SER A 287 17.77 6.15 5.17
N LEU A 288 17.71 6.81 6.35
CA LEU A 288 16.55 7.64 6.74
C LEU A 288 16.29 8.78 5.73
N ARG A 289 17.36 9.45 5.24
CA ARG A 289 17.27 10.47 4.19
C ARG A 289 16.68 9.93 2.89
N SER A 290 16.88 8.65 2.57
CA SER A 290 16.32 8.05 1.36
C SER A 290 14.80 8.03 1.41
N TYR A 291 14.19 7.67 2.56
CA TYR A 291 12.75 7.83 2.75
C TYR A 291 12.30 9.30 2.64
N VAL A 292 12.98 10.21 3.35
CA VAL A 292 12.68 11.66 3.34
C VAL A 292 12.68 12.23 1.92
N THR A 293 13.64 11.83 1.09
CA THR A 293 13.76 12.29 -0.30
C THR A 293 12.67 11.68 -1.19
N THR A 294 12.26 10.43 -0.97
CA THR A 294 11.04 9.90 -1.60
C THR A 294 9.80 10.73 -1.21
N CYS A 295 9.69 11.17 0.06
CA CYS A 295 8.62 12.10 0.48
C CYS A 295 8.71 13.47 -0.21
N GLU A 296 9.92 14.04 -0.38
CA GLU A 296 10.11 15.30 -1.11
C GLU A 296 9.74 15.20 -2.60
N VAL A 297 9.84 14.00 -3.18
CA VAL A 297 9.36 13.66 -4.53
C VAL A 297 7.85 13.46 -4.56
N ALA A 298 7.25 12.96 -3.47
CA ALA A 298 5.80 12.94 -3.20
C ALA A 298 5.17 14.34 -3.04
N ASN A 299 5.95 15.42 -3.13
CA ASN A 299 5.62 16.76 -2.65
C ASN A 299 5.25 16.84 -1.14
N VAL A 300 5.46 15.77 -0.38
CA VAL A 300 5.31 15.75 1.08
C VAL A 300 6.59 16.27 1.72
N THR A 301 6.57 17.54 2.14
CA THR A 301 7.64 18.08 2.99
C THR A 301 7.44 17.54 4.41
N LEU A 302 8.45 16.96 5.03
CA LEU A 302 8.36 16.50 6.42
C LEU A 302 8.65 17.65 7.42
N PRO A 303 8.08 17.62 8.64
CA PRO A 303 8.55 18.46 9.76
C PRO A 303 10.01 18.14 10.14
N PRO A 304 10.64 18.89 11.07
CA PRO A 304 12.00 18.61 11.56
C PRO A 304 12.20 17.19 12.09
N TRP A 305 12.63 16.30 11.21
CA TRP A 305 12.66 14.85 11.40
C TRP A 305 14.03 14.34 11.87
N TRP A 306 15.08 15.14 11.75
CA TRP A 306 16.44 14.78 12.15
C TRP A 306 16.62 14.70 13.67
N ASN A 307 15.87 15.51 14.43
CA ASN A 307 15.85 15.47 15.89
C ASN A 307 15.49 14.07 16.41
N ASP A 308 16.15 13.61 17.47
CA ASP A 308 15.98 12.26 18.05
C ASP A 308 16.26 11.09 17.08
N THR A 309 16.96 11.30 15.95
CA THR A 309 17.37 10.23 14.99
C THR A 309 18.89 10.11 14.88
N ALA A 310 19.37 9.12 14.11
CA ALA A 310 20.79 9.00 13.73
C ALA A 310 21.36 10.26 13.02
N CYS A 311 20.50 11.15 12.50
CA CYS A 311 20.90 12.42 11.89
C CYS A 311 21.08 13.59 12.88
N ASP A 312 20.73 13.45 14.16
CA ASP A 312 20.70 14.54 15.16
C ASP A 312 22.07 15.25 15.35
N SER A 313 23.17 14.53 15.11
CA SER A 313 24.54 15.05 15.21
C SER A 313 25.10 15.68 13.92
N LEU A 314 24.35 15.63 12.81
CA LEU A 314 24.74 16.25 11.55
C LEU A 314 24.13 17.66 11.42
N PRO A 315 24.81 18.61 10.74
CA PRO A 315 24.12 19.79 10.28
C PRO A 315 22.96 19.35 9.38
N GLY A 316 21.75 19.82 9.69
CA GLY A 316 20.58 19.60 8.82
C GLY A 316 20.84 20.12 7.40
N PRO A 317 20.03 19.69 6.41
CA PRO A 317 20.11 20.27 5.07
C PRO A 317 20.04 21.80 5.17
N PRO A 318 20.82 22.55 4.38
CA PRO A 318 20.99 23.98 4.57
C PRO A 318 19.62 24.64 4.58
N THR A 319 19.26 25.22 5.73
CA THR A 319 17.99 25.92 5.89
C THR A 319 17.97 27.05 4.88
N ILE A 320 17.18 26.89 3.83
CA ILE A 320 16.97 27.93 2.82
C ILE A 320 16.52 29.17 3.61
N PRO A 321 17.32 30.25 3.63
CA PRO A 321 17.00 31.40 4.45
C PRO A 321 15.64 31.92 4.01
N PRO A 322 14.73 32.27 4.95
CA PRO A 322 13.39 32.71 4.58
C PRO A 322 13.50 33.92 3.64
N VAL A 323 13.04 33.73 2.41
CA VAL A 323 13.14 34.74 1.33
C VAL A 323 12.30 35.94 1.74
N THR A 324 12.98 36.93 2.30
CA THR A 324 12.39 38.03 3.04
C THR A 324 12.20 39.24 2.13
N THR A 325 11.37 39.06 1.11
CA THR A 325 10.72 40.16 0.38
C THR A 325 9.22 39.91 0.39
N PRO A 326 8.40 40.87 0.86
CA PRO A 326 6.97 40.68 0.98
C PRO A 326 6.26 40.94 -0.35
N ASP A 327 5.45 39.98 -0.78
CA ASP A 327 4.14 40.28 -1.34
C ASP A 327 3.10 39.59 -0.45
N MET A 328 2.11 40.34 0.03
CA MET A 328 0.94 39.76 0.69
C MET A 328 -0.05 39.31 -0.39
N GLU A 329 0.28 38.22 -1.06
CA GLU A 329 -0.70 37.50 -1.88
C GLU A 329 -1.65 36.77 -0.92
N LEU A 330 -2.77 37.44 -0.60
CA LEU A 330 -3.93 36.83 0.04
C LEU A 330 -4.29 35.56 -0.73
N CYS A 331 -4.47 34.44 -0.02
CA CYS A 331 -4.68 33.10 -0.56
C CYS A 331 -5.44 33.11 -1.91
N PRO A 332 -4.76 32.92 -3.05
CA PRO A 332 -5.37 33.03 -4.39
C PRO A 332 -6.14 31.75 -4.76
N LEU A 333 -6.78 31.13 -3.76
CA LEU A 333 -7.62 29.95 -3.92
C LEU A 333 -9.03 30.41 -4.30
N ASP A 334 -9.15 30.79 -5.57
CA ASP A 334 -10.40 31.06 -6.30
C ASP A 334 -10.21 30.47 -7.70
N CYS A 335 -10.73 29.26 -7.92
CA CYS A 335 -10.47 28.47 -9.11
C CYS A 335 -11.71 27.71 -9.59
N ASN A 336 -12.15 28.07 -10.81
CA ASN A 336 -13.27 27.46 -11.52
C ASN A 336 -12.81 26.61 -12.72
N PHE A 337 -11.53 26.22 -12.74
CA PHE A 337 -10.84 25.34 -13.72
C PHE A 337 -10.99 25.64 -15.22
N ASP A 338 -11.68 26.70 -15.60
CA ASP A 338 -12.13 27.05 -16.96
C ASP A 338 -10.96 27.23 -17.95
N LYS A 339 -9.87 27.85 -17.46
CA LYS A 339 -8.72 28.33 -18.26
C LYS A 339 -7.41 27.60 -17.93
N SER A 340 -7.27 27.12 -16.70
CA SER A 340 -6.08 26.44 -16.17
C SER A 340 -6.41 25.80 -14.83
N GLU A 341 -5.46 25.06 -14.27
CA GLU A 341 -5.55 24.45 -12.93
C GLU A 341 -5.15 25.44 -11.82
N CYS A 342 -5.13 26.76 -12.10
CA CYS A 342 -4.87 27.84 -11.13
C CYS A 342 -3.62 27.69 -10.23
N GLY A 343 -2.61 26.91 -10.66
CA GLY A 343 -1.41 26.63 -9.86
C GLY A 343 -1.57 25.52 -8.82
N TRP A 344 -2.64 24.71 -8.89
CA TRP A 344 -2.65 23.39 -8.26
C TRP A 344 -1.59 22.48 -8.92
N GLU A 345 -1.06 21.53 -8.16
CA GLU A 345 -0.01 20.60 -8.58
C GLU A 345 -0.47 19.15 -8.31
N GLN A 346 -0.31 18.25 -9.30
CA GLN A 346 -0.56 16.81 -9.13
C GLN A 346 0.52 16.16 -8.24
N ILE A 347 0.21 15.02 -7.61
CA ILE A 347 1.13 14.30 -6.71
C ILE A 347 1.56 12.97 -7.33
N ILE A 348 2.81 12.92 -7.83
CA ILE A 348 3.41 11.81 -8.60
C ILE A 348 3.68 10.49 -7.82
N GLN A 349 2.88 10.21 -6.78
CA GLN A 349 2.87 8.99 -5.95
C GLN A 349 1.45 8.60 -5.51
N ASP A 350 0.43 9.15 -6.16
CA ASP A 350 -0.92 8.57 -6.13
C ASP A 350 -1.04 7.48 -7.22
N SER A 351 -2.21 6.85 -7.32
CA SER A 351 -2.43 5.76 -8.28
C SER A 351 -2.63 6.28 -9.71
N PHE A 352 -3.08 7.54 -9.87
CA PHE A 352 -3.37 8.20 -11.15
C PHE A 352 -3.67 9.70 -10.94
N ASP A 353 -3.45 10.53 -11.96
CA ASP A 353 -3.70 11.99 -11.87
C ASP A 353 -5.19 12.40 -11.94
N TRP A 354 -5.52 13.55 -11.32
CA TRP A 354 -6.78 14.28 -11.57
C TRP A 354 -6.78 14.90 -12.97
N ARG A 355 -7.93 14.94 -13.64
CA ARG A 355 -8.05 15.40 -15.03
C ARG A 355 -8.95 16.63 -15.15
N ARG A 356 -8.59 17.60 -16.01
CA ARG A 356 -9.36 18.83 -16.24
C ARG A 356 -10.19 18.73 -17.53
N LEU A 357 -11.52 18.66 -17.42
CA LEU A 357 -12.41 18.32 -18.55
C LEU A 357 -13.47 19.40 -18.86
N ARG A 358 -14.02 19.37 -20.08
CA ARG A 358 -15.11 20.22 -20.59
C ARG A 358 -16.16 19.36 -21.30
N GLY A 359 -17.42 19.43 -20.87
CA GLY A 359 -18.50 18.56 -21.34
C GLY A 359 -18.82 17.44 -20.34
N PRO A 360 -19.35 16.28 -20.78
CA PRO A 360 -19.54 15.11 -19.92
C PRO A 360 -18.23 14.33 -19.70
N THR A 361 -18.18 13.49 -18.66
CA THR A 361 -17.08 12.52 -18.49
C THR A 361 -17.10 11.43 -19.57
N PRO A 362 -15.95 10.78 -19.87
CA PRO A 362 -15.84 9.75 -20.90
C PRO A 362 -16.71 8.49 -20.70
N SER A 363 -17.01 8.11 -19.46
CA SER A 363 -17.83 6.93 -19.16
C SER A 363 -19.34 7.21 -19.20
N ASP A 364 -20.15 6.19 -19.51
CA ASP A 364 -21.60 6.29 -19.59
C ASP A 364 -22.26 6.15 -18.20
N LEU A 365 -23.26 7.01 -17.92
CA LEU A 365 -24.06 7.03 -16.68
C LEU A 365 -23.26 7.35 -15.39
N THR A 366 -22.19 8.10 -15.54
CA THR A 366 -21.29 8.59 -14.49
C THR A 366 -21.17 10.10 -14.52
N GLY A 367 -20.59 10.68 -13.46
CA GLY A 367 -20.03 12.03 -13.45
C GLY A 367 -20.99 13.18 -13.77
N PRO A 368 -20.46 14.42 -13.82
CA PRO A 368 -21.17 15.58 -14.33
C PRO A 368 -21.24 15.57 -15.87
N THR A 369 -22.33 16.11 -16.43
CA THR A 369 -22.49 16.31 -17.88
C THR A 369 -21.95 17.66 -18.39
N GLN A 370 -21.59 18.54 -17.45
CA GLN A 370 -21.15 19.92 -17.65
C GLN A 370 -20.55 20.44 -16.32
N ASP A 371 -19.71 21.47 -16.39
CA ASP A 371 -19.23 22.25 -15.24
C ASP A 371 -20.36 22.86 -14.41
N HIS A 372 -20.03 23.30 -13.20
CA HIS A 372 -20.93 24.03 -12.34
C HIS A 372 -21.00 25.52 -12.71
N THR A 373 -19.88 26.18 -13.01
CA THR A 373 -19.84 27.65 -13.14
C THR A 373 -20.74 28.22 -14.24
N THR A 374 -20.76 27.59 -15.42
CA THR A 374 -21.39 28.14 -16.64
C THR A 374 -22.21 27.15 -17.46
N GLY A 375 -21.95 25.84 -17.32
CA GLY A 375 -22.52 24.79 -18.16
C GLY A 375 -21.87 24.61 -19.54
N GLY A 376 -20.79 25.33 -19.83
CA GLY A 376 -19.91 25.09 -20.98
C GLY A 376 -18.43 25.29 -20.69
N GLY A 377 -18.05 25.37 -19.41
CA GLY A 377 -16.76 25.67 -18.81
C GLY A 377 -15.88 24.44 -18.59
N SER A 378 -15.18 24.31 -17.46
CA SER A 378 -14.34 23.13 -17.18
C SER A 378 -14.17 22.86 -15.69
N TYR A 379 -14.05 21.59 -15.31
CA TYR A 379 -13.96 21.10 -13.92
C TYR A 379 -12.83 20.07 -13.76
N MET A 380 -12.48 19.71 -12.52
CA MET A 380 -11.58 18.58 -12.24
C MET A 380 -12.38 17.30 -11.97
N TYR A 381 -11.93 16.15 -12.51
CA TYR A 381 -12.54 14.85 -12.22
C TYR A 381 -11.51 13.71 -12.14
N ILE A 382 -11.90 12.65 -11.42
CA ILE A 382 -11.35 11.31 -11.62
C ILE A 382 -12.32 10.50 -12.47
N GLU A 383 -11.75 9.74 -13.40
CA GLU A 383 -12.43 8.69 -14.14
C GLU A 383 -12.40 7.41 -13.31
N GLY A 384 -13.54 6.77 -13.09
CA GLY A 384 -13.57 5.49 -12.39
C GLY A 384 -13.14 4.30 -13.26
N ASP A 385 -13.17 4.48 -14.59
CA ASP A 385 -12.51 3.60 -15.54
C ASP A 385 -10.99 3.89 -15.66
N GLY A 386 -10.24 2.94 -16.20
CA GLY A 386 -8.77 2.92 -16.19
C GLY A 386 -8.12 2.28 -14.94
N VAL A 387 -8.78 2.34 -13.77
CA VAL A 387 -8.21 2.07 -12.43
C VAL A 387 -8.96 1.00 -11.59
N TYR A 388 -8.42 0.63 -10.42
CA TYR A 388 -8.88 -0.41 -9.47
C TYR A 388 -9.52 0.15 -8.17
N HIS A 389 -10.29 -0.67 -7.44
CA HIS A 389 -10.96 -0.25 -6.19
C HIS A 389 -9.94 0.19 -5.11
N GLY A 390 -10.13 1.38 -4.56
CA GLY A 390 -9.23 1.98 -3.57
C GLY A 390 -8.13 2.85 -4.18
N ASP A 391 -7.90 2.79 -5.50
CA ASP A 391 -6.99 3.72 -6.18
C ASP A 391 -7.43 5.16 -5.96
N SER A 392 -6.43 6.04 -5.80
CA SER A 392 -6.67 7.45 -5.52
C SER A 392 -5.91 8.38 -6.46
N ALA A 393 -6.48 9.55 -6.70
CA ALA A 393 -5.84 10.70 -7.35
C ALA A 393 -5.80 11.88 -6.40
N ARG A 394 -4.71 12.66 -6.41
CA ARG A 394 -4.42 13.69 -5.40
C ARG A 394 -3.79 14.92 -6.02
N MET A 395 -4.51 16.04 -5.99
CA MET A 395 -3.97 17.34 -6.39
C MET A 395 -3.93 18.32 -5.22
N MET A 396 -2.88 19.14 -5.20
CA MET A 396 -2.49 19.99 -4.07
C MET A 396 -2.54 21.47 -4.47
N SER A 397 -3.14 22.31 -3.64
CA SER A 397 -3.34 23.74 -3.93
C SER A 397 -2.04 24.56 -3.95
N PRO A 398 -2.08 25.78 -4.52
CA PRO A 398 -1.13 26.84 -4.19
C PRO A 398 -0.97 27.01 -2.67
N LYS A 399 0.21 27.49 -2.23
CA LYS A 399 0.47 27.76 -0.81
C LYS A 399 -0.21 29.05 -0.38
N CYS A 400 -1.19 28.93 0.50
CA CYS A 400 -1.93 30.07 1.02
C CYS A 400 -1.29 30.65 2.29
N GLN A 401 -1.19 31.99 2.33
CA GLN A 401 -0.52 32.75 3.38
C GLN A 401 -1.48 33.75 4.03
N ASN A 402 -2.50 33.22 4.70
CA ASN A 402 -3.50 34.01 5.42
C ASN A 402 -3.14 34.12 6.92
N GLY A 403 -3.59 35.21 7.56
CA GLY A 403 -3.43 35.39 9.01
C GLY A 403 -4.27 34.39 9.83
N PRO A 404 -3.91 34.14 11.11
CA PRO A 404 -4.60 33.16 11.93
C PRO A 404 -6.08 33.53 12.14
N GLY A 405 -6.97 32.53 12.06
CA GLY A 405 -8.41 32.75 12.10
C GLY A 405 -9.25 31.55 11.65
N LYS A 406 -10.54 31.78 11.47
CA LYS A 406 -11.47 30.85 10.82
C LYS A 406 -11.75 31.29 9.39
N TYR A 407 -11.77 30.32 8.48
CA TYR A 407 -11.98 30.50 7.05
C TYR A 407 -12.99 29.46 6.55
N CYS A 408 -13.76 29.80 5.55
CA CYS A 408 -14.66 28.87 4.88
C CYS A 408 -14.08 28.49 3.53
N LEU A 409 -13.68 27.22 3.38
CA LEU A 409 -13.44 26.64 2.07
C LEU A 409 -14.80 26.24 1.48
N ARG A 410 -15.08 26.74 0.29
CA ARG A 410 -16.23 26.38 -0.54
C ARG A 410 -15.73 25.68 -1.80
N PHE A 411 -16.49 24.69 -2.23
CA PHE A 411 -16.34 24.06 -3.54
C PHE A 411 -17.64 23.38 -3.92
N TRP A 412 -17.81 23.11 -5.20
CA TRP A 412 -18.88 22.25 -5.71
C TRP A 412 -18.31 20.87 -6.01
N TYR A 413 -19.08 19.83 -5.75
CA TYR A 413 -18.70 18.44 -6.02
C TYR A 413 -19.82 17.67 -6.70
N HIS A 414 -19.42 16.64 -7.45
CA HIS A 414 -20.32 15.71 -8.14
C HIS A 414 -19.78 14.30 -7.94
N MET A 415 -20.66 13.34 -7.67
CA MET A 415 -20.31 11.96 -7.35
C MET A 415 -21.44 11.04 -7.83
N TYR A 416 -21.30 10.49 -9.03
CA TYR A 416 -22.40 9.78 -9.68
C TYR A 416 -21.94 8.55 -10.46
N GLY A 417 -22.70 7.46 -10.31
CA GLY A 417 -22.42 6.16 -10.91
C GLY A 417 -23.06 5.02 -10.11
N GLN A 418 -22.50 3.82 -10.15
CA GLN A 418 -23.04 2.64 -9.45
C GLN A 418 -22.13 2.10 -8.34
N ALA A 419 -20.92 2.65 -8.17
CA ALA A 419 -19.99 2.16 -7.16
C ALA A 419 -20.38 2.52 -5.72
N THR A 420 -20.18 1.56 -4.82
CA THR A 420 -20.00 1.85 -3.39
C THR A 420 -18.55 2.28 -3.16
N ALA A 421 -18.26 2.85 -1.98
CA ALA A 421 -16.92 3.28 -1.54
C ALA A 421 -16.19 4.34 -2.40
N MET A 422 -16.72 4.79 -3.53
CA MET A 422 -16.20 5.99 -4.24
C MET A 422 -16.14 7.16 -3.25
N ALA A 423 -15.10 7.99 -3.25
CA ALA A 423 -14.97 9.06 -2.26
C ALA A 423 -14.35 10.36 -2.79
N LEU A 424 -14.76 11.48 -2.18
CA LEU A 424 -14.07 12.75 -2.25
C LEU A 424 -13.62 13.14 -0.84
N ASN A 425 -12.32 13.35 -0.67
CA ASN A 425 -11.70 13.68 0.59
C ASN A 425 -10.98 15.03 0.49
N VAL A 426 -11.12 15.86 1.52
CA VAL A 426 -10.43 17.17 1.58
C VAL A 426 -9.55 17.22 2.81
N TYR A 427 -8.28 17.55 2.59
CA TYR A 427 -7.27 17.64 3.64
C TYR A 427 -6.67 19.04 3.73
N GLN A 428 -6.41 19.49 4.96
CA GLN A 428 -5.56 20.64 5.26
C GLN A 428 -4.13 20.14 5.48
N LEU A 429 -3.17 20.71 4.76
CA LEU A 429 -1.75 20.56 5.04
C LEU A 429 -1.26 21.86 5.69
N ASP A 430 -0.94 21.84 6.98
CA ASP A 430 -0.51 23.05 7.70
C ASP A 430 0.97 23.44 7.39
N GLN A 431 1.43 24.56 7.93
CA GLN A 431 2.82 25.04 7.79
C GLN A 431 3.90 24.10 8.35
N HIS A 432 3.52 23.09 9.13
CA HIS A 432 4.39 22.01 9.63
C HIS A 432 4.19 20.72 8.84
N ASN A 433 3.41 20.78 7.75
CA ASN A 433 2.98 19.68 6.88
C ASN A 433 2.23 18.57 7.62
N ARG A 434 1.52 18.92 8.71
CA ARG A 434 0.57 18.00 9.35
C ARG A 434 -0.66 17.93 8.45
N ASN A 435 -0.91 16.74 7.91
CA ASN A 435 -2.16 16.44 7.22
C ASN A 435 -3.29 16.30 8.27
N LYS A 436 -4.38 17.05 8.08
CA LYS A 436 -5.64 16.90 8.79
C LYS A 436 -6.78 16.74 7.78
N LYS A 437 -7.49 15.61 7.81
CA LYS A 437 -8.75 15.45 7.08
C LYS A 437 -9.77 16.46 7.61
N LEU A 438 -10.27 17.32 6.73
CA LEU A 438 -11.29 18.32 7.06
C LEU A 438 -12.71 17.82 6.74
N TRP A 439 -12.84 17.10 5.62
CA TRP A 439 -14.13 16.72 5.05
C TRP A 439 -14.01 15.42 4.26
N SER A 440 -15.12 14.72 4.13
CA SER A 440 -15.24 13.50 3.33
C SER A 440 -16.67 13.31 2.86
N LYS A 441 -16.84 12.86 1.63
CA LYS A 441 -18.06 12.25 1.11
C LYS A 441 -17.72 10.93 0.47
N ALA A 442 -18.63 9.96 0.59
CA ALA A 442 -18.45 8.61 0.06
C ALA A 442 -19.77 8.03 -0.47
N ASN A 443 -19.65 7.12 -1.44
CA ASN A 443 -20.71 6.55 -2.28
C ASN A 443 -21.38 7.57 -3.22
N ASN A 444 -22.12 7.07 -4.22
CA ASN A 444 -22.95 7.87 -5.13
C ASN A 444 -23.84 8.87 -4.35
N GLN A 445 -23.77 10.15 -4.71
CA GLN A 445 -24.56 11.24 -4.12
C GLN A 445 -25.72 11.69 -5.04
N GLY A 446 -25.78 11.20 -6.28
CA GLY A 446 -26.76 11.57 -7.30
C GLY A 446 -26.16 12.45 -8.41
N SER A 447 -26.87 12.56 -9.54
CA SER A 447 -26.39 13.17 -10.78
C SER A 447 -26.36 14.71 -10.80
N THR A 448 -26.38 15.37 -9.64
CA THR A 448 -26.37 16.83 -9.49
C THR A 448 -25.11 17.32 -8.79
N TRP A 449 -24.63 18.49 -9.19
CA TRP A 449 -23.63 19.23 -8.42
C TRP A 449 -24.18 19.62 -7.05
N TYR A 450 -23.36 19.47 -6.00
CA TYR A 450 -23.67 19.83 -4.62
C TYR A 450 -22.63 20.80 -4.06
N PRO A 451 -23.03 21.79 -3.24
CA PRO A 451 -22.08 22.64 -2.54
C PRO A 451 -21.51 21.91 -1.33
N ALA A 452 -20.21 22.09 -1.10
CA ALA A 452 -19.54 21.77 0.15
C ALA A 452 -19.04 23.05 0.82
N GLU A 453 -19.27 23.15 2.12
CA GLU A 453 -18.74 24.22 2.98
C GLU A 453 -17.92 23.57 4.10
N VAL A 454 -16.68 24.02 4.29
CA VAL A 454 -15.71 23.41 5.20
C VAL A 454 -15.03 24.48 6.05
N ASP A 455 -15.30 24.47 7.36
CA ASP A 455 -14.63 25.35 8.33
C ASP A 455 -13.15 24.95 8.51
N ILE A 456 -12.26 25.84 8.10
CA ILE A 456 -10.81 25.71 8.29
C ILE A 456 -10.36 26.61 9.44
N ILE A 457 -9.66 26.01 10.41
CA ILE A 457 -8.95 26.75 11.45
C ILE A 457 -7.51 26.90 10.98
N ILE A 458 -7.03 28.14 10.95
CA ILE A 458 -5.75 28.52 10.36
C ILE A 458 -4.89 29.19 11.43
N ASP A 459 -3.67 28.69 11.58
CA ASP A 459 -2.67 29.13 12.56
C ASP A 459 -1.39 29.67 11.87
N GLY A 460 -1.51 29.98 10.57
CA GLY A 460 -0.43 30.38 9.67
C GLY A 460 -0.61 29.77 8.27
N SER A 461 0.47 29.59 7.51
CA SER A 461 0.36 29.16 6.11
C SER A 461 -0.14 27.71 5.96
N PHE A 462 -0.80 27.39 4.84
CA PHE A 462 -1.39 26.08 4.59
C PHE A 462 -1.53 25.78 3.09
N LYS A 463 -1.85 24.53 2.76
CA LYS A 463 -2.36 24.07 1.46
C LYS A 463 -3.61 23.21 1.67
N ILE A 464 -4.40 23.02 0.61
CA ILE A 464 -5.49 22.05 0.52
C ILE A 464 -5.04 20.89 -0.38
N ILE A 465 -5.44 19.66 -0.07
CA ILE A 465 -5.34 18.51 -0.98
C ILE A 465 -6.77 18.00 -1.25
N MET A 466 -7.11 17.84 -2.52
CA MET A 466 -8.30 17.12 -2.96
C MET A 466 -7.89 15.70 -3.35
N GLU A 467 -8.52 14.71 -2.74
CA GLU A 467 -8.29 13.29 -3.03
C GLU A 467 -9.59 12.65 -3.51
N GLY A 468 -9.57 12.10 -4.72
CA GLY A 468 -10.65 11.29 -5.28
C GLY A 468 -10.26 9.83 -5.15
N ILE A 469 -11.18 8.98 -4.68
CA ILE A 469 -10.95 7.52 -4.56
C ILE A 469 -11.95 6.79 -5.45
N ARG A 470 -11.44 5.89 -6.29
CA ARG A 470 -12.25 5.02 -7.14
C ARG A 470 -13.00 3.99 -6.30
N GLY A 471 -14.30 3.90 -6.53
CA GLY A 471 -15.18 2.97 -5.83
C GLY A 471 -15.04 1.51 -6.26
N SER A 472 -15.93 0.66 -5.74
CA SER A 472 -15.98 -0.80 -5.97
C SER A 472 -16.20 -1.19 -7.44
N ASP A 473 -16.71 -0.27 -8.24
CA ASP A 473 -17.16 -0.43 -9.63
C ASP A 473 -16.61 0.75 -10.46
N PRO A 474 -16.37 0.62 -11.78
CA PRO A 474 -15.78 1.69 -12.57
C PRO A 474 -16.68 2.89 -12.69
N ARG A 475 -18.00 2.76 -12.45
CA ARG A 475 -18.93 3.88 -12.47
C ARG A 475 -18.84 4.60 -11.13
N SER A 476 -17.74 5.33 -10.96
CA SER A 476 -17.32 5.97 -9.71
C SER A 476 -16.75 7.37 -9.88
N ASP A 477 -17.06 8.04 -10.99
CA ASP A 477 -16.56 9.38 -11.26
C ASP A 477 -16.90 10.35 -10.12
N VAL A 478 -15.85 10.99 -9.63
CA VAL A 478 -15.90 12.06 -8.63
C VAL A 478 -15.30 13.30 -9.29
N ALA A 479 -16.04 14.40 -9.25
CA ALA A 479 -15.61 15.68 -9.79
C ALA A 479 -15.75 16.80 -8.76
N PHE A 480 -14.94 17.85 -8.91
CA PHE A 480 -15.08 19.08 -8.15
C PHE A 480 -14.80 20.32 -9.01
N ASP A 481 -15.38 21.46 -8.61
CA ASP A 481 -15.39 22.71 -9.34
C ASP A 481 -15.56 23.92 -8.38
N ASP A 482 -15.42 25.15 -8.89
CA ASP A 482 -15.68 26.41 -8.18
C ASP A 482 -15.05 26.48 -6.76
N VAL A 483 -13.77 26.09 -6.65
CA VAL A 483 -13.06 26.06 -5.36
C VAL A 483 -12.64 27.46 -4.95
N SER A 484 -13.21 27.96 -3.86
CA SER A 484 -12.96 29.30 -3.32
C SER A 484 -12.73 29.26 -1.80
N ILE A 485 -11.91 30.15 -1.26
CA ILE A 485 -11.83 30.37 0.19
C ILE A 485 -12.28 31.78 0.58
N HIS A 486 -13.02 31.87 1.68
CA HIS A 486 -13.43 33.13 2.27
C HIS A 486 -12.88 33.28 3.69
N TYR A 487 -12.68 34.53 4.11
CA TYR A 487 -12.56 34.89 5.51
C TYR A 487 -13.88 34.60 6.25
N GLU A 488 -13.81 34.39 7.57
CA GLU A 488 -14.91 33.95 8.44
C GLU A 488 -15.29 32.47 8.31
N SER A 489 -16.06 31.98 9.29
CA SER A 489 -16.61 30.62 9.34
C SER A 489 -17.81 30.48 8.41
N CYS A 490 -18.04 29.31 7.84
CA CYS A 490 -19.11 29.08 6.85
C CYS A 490 -20.51 29.47 7.35
N SER A 491 -20.75 29.30 8.65
CA SER A 491 -22.02 29.68 9.32
C SER A 491 -22.28 31.20 9.42
N GLY A 492 -21.37 32.07 8.96
CA GLY A 492 -21.44 33.52 9.19
C GLY A 492 -22.41 34.31 8.28
N SER A 493 -22.68 33.84 7.06
CA SER A 493 -23.38 34.65 6.03
C SER A 493 -24.89 34.37 5.93
N SER A 494 -25.69 35.05 6.76
CA SER A 494 -27.16 35.11 6.58
C SER A 494 -27.77 36.48 6.99
N ILE A 495 -27.39 37.54 6.29
CA ILE A 495 -27.95 38.89 6.48
C ILE A 495 -29.17 39.09 5.54
N GLY A 496 -30.40 39.03 6.08
CA GLY A 496 -31.62 39.10 5.24
C GLY A 496 -32.97 39.46 5.90
N GLY A 497 -33.03 39.79 7.19
CA GLY A 497 -34.30 40.01 7.92
C GLY A 497 -34.99 38.71 8.34
N ILE A 498 -35.97 38.67 9.25
CA ILE A 498 -36.85 39.73 9.79
C ILE A 498 -36.90 39.69 11.34
N SER A 499 -37.47 40.73 11.95
CA SER A 499 -37.57 41.01 13.39
C SER A 499 -38.02 39.86 14.32
N GLY A 500 -37.26 39.69 15.42
CA GLY A 500 -37.81 39.92 16.76
C GLY A 500 -38.43 38.73 17.52
N ALA A 501 -37.60 38.02 18.26
CA ALA A 501 -38.01 37.27 19.47
C ALA A 501 -36.97 37.47 20.59
N SER A 502 -37.41 37.52 21.84
CA SER A 502 -36.58 37.91 22.99
C SER A 502 -35.76 36.75 23.56
N VAL A 503 -34.46 36.98 23.79
CA VAL A 503 -33.56 36.12 24.57
C VAL A 503 -33.91 36.18 26.07
N PRO A 504 -33.99 35.03 26.76
CA PRO A 504 -33.64 34.92 28.17
C PRO A 504 -32.23 34.31 28.32
N SER A 505 -31.29 35.05 28.90
CA SER A 505 -29.95 34.53 29.18
C SER A 505 -29.95 33.70 30.46
N SER A 506 -29.46 32.46 30.40
CA SER A 506 -29.01 31.70 31.57
C SER A 506 -27.55 31.33 31.40
N VAL A 507 -26.67 32.04 32.10
CA VAL A 507 -25.27 31.67 32.24
C VAL A 507 -25.18 30.52 33.24
N ASP A 508 -24.54 29.42 32.85
CA ASP A 508 -23.86 28.55 33.81
C ASP A 508 -22.60 27.90 33.19
N GLY A 509 -21.59 27.66 34.02
CA GLY A 509 -20.26 27.22 33.63
C GLY A 509 -20.10 25.70 33.66
N GLY A 510 -20.63 25.00 32.66
CA GLY A 510 -20.43 23.56 32.50
C GLY A 510 -19.08 23.23 31.83
N VAL A 511 -18.16 22.63 32.57
CA VAL A 511 -17.03 21.89 31.96
C VAL A 511 -17.63 20.71 31.19
N ALA A 512 -17.33 20.61 29.89
CA ALA A 512 -17.85 19.54 29.05
C ALA A 512 -17.39 18.17 29.58
N PRO A 513 -18.27 17.17 29.70
CA PRO A 513 -17.86 15.85 30.14
C PRO A 513 -16.94 15.21 29.10
N HIS A 514 -15.82 14.66 29.55
CA HIS A 514 -14.94 13.88 28.67
C HIS A 514 -15.73 12.73 28.03
N PRO A 515 -15.65 12.53 26.70
CA PRO A 515 -16.36 11.44 26.04
C PRO A 515 -15.80 10.10 26.54
N VAL A 516 -16.69 9.23 27.02
CA VAL A 516 -16.37 7.82 27.23
C VAL A 516 -16.10 7.20 25.86
N CYS A 517 -15.01 6.45 25.74
CA CYS A 517 -14.61 5.87 24.46
C CYS A 517 -15.60 4.81 23.99
N ASN A 518 -16.33 5.13 22.92
CA ASN A 518 -17.34 4.26 22.34
C ASN A 518 -16.76 3.48 21.16
N LEU A 519 -15.95 2.46 21.46
CA LEU A 519 -15.47 1.49 20.47
C LEU A 519 -16.31 0.20 20.60
N ASP A 520 -17.27 0.06 19.69
CA ASP A 520 -18.20 -1.07 19.59
C ASP A 520 -18.53 -1.22 18.09
N CYS A 521 -18.15 -2.35 17.49
CA CYS A 521 -18.24 -2.54 16.04
C CYS A 521 -18.37 -4.01 15.65
N ALA A 522 -19.53 -4.33 15.09
CA ALA A 522 -19.88 -5.63 14.50
C ALA A 522 -19.85 -5.60 12.95
N PHE A 523 -19.20 -4.59 12.35
CA PHE A 523 -19.02 -4.38 10.91
C PHE A 523 -20.29 -4.39 10.00
N GLU A 524 -21.49 -4.48 10.57
CA GLU A 524 -22.73 -4.76 9.82
C GLU A 524 -23.23 -3.67 8.87
N GLN A 525 -22.67 -2.45 8.94
CA GLN A 525 -22.96 -1.35 8.02
C GLN A 525 -21.71 -0.92 7.26
N ASP A 526 -20.63 -0.67 8.01
CA ASP A 526 -19.39 -0.02 7.56
C ASP A 526 -18.20 -0.47 8.46
N LEU A 527 -17.12 0.31 8.47
CA LEU A 527 -15.94 0.11 9.34
C LEU A 527 -16.08 0.78 10.73
N CYS A 528 -17.27 1.28 11.08
CA CYS A 528 -17.55 2.04 12.29
C CYS A 528 -16.58 3.23 12.47
N SER A 529 -15.81 3.25 13.56
CA SER A 529 -14.78 4.27 13.85
C SER A 529 -13.35 3.76 13.62
N PHE A 530 -13.18 2.70 12.81
CA PHE A 530 -11.87 2.23 12.37
C PHE A 530 -11.42 2.90 11.06
N THR A 531 -10.13 2.83 10.76
CA THR A 531 -9.51 3.35 9.53
C THR A 531 -8.34 2.44 9.16
N GLN A 532 -8.15 2.18 7.86
CA GLN A 532 -7.01 1.42 7.36
C GLN A 532 -5.70 2.20 7.57
N LEU A 533 -4.59 1.51 7.80
CA LEU A 533 -3.33 2.12 8.23
C LEU A 533 -2.26 1.95 7.16
N MET A 534 -2.36 2.79 6.11
CA MET A 534 -1.59 2.93 4.84
C MET A 534 -0.05 2.76 4.86
N THR A 535 0.52 2.45 6.03
CA THR A 535 1.82 1.82 6.28
C THR A 535 1.80 0.28 6.20
N ASP A 536 0.72 -0.29 5.68
CA ASP A 536 0.53 -1.70 5.40
C ASP A 536 0.62 -1.98 3.90
N VAL A 537 0.72 -3.27 3.54
CA VAL A 537 0.90 -3.70 2.14
C VAL A 537 -0.46 -3.92 1.46
N PHE A 538 -1.52 -4.14 2.24
CA PHE A 538 -2.88 -4.37 1.76
C PHE A 538 -3.93 -4.13 2.85
N ASP A 539 -5.18 -3.96 2.43
CA ASP A 539 -6.30 -3.54 3.27
C ASP A 539 -7.07 -4.70 3.94
N TRP A 540 -7.66 -4.46 5.11
CA TRP A 540 -8.69 -5.33 5.68
C TRP A 540 -10.00 -5.20 4.89
N THR A 541 -10.40 -6.24 4.17
CA THR A 541 -11.61 -6.27 3.35
C THR A 541 -12.85 -6.64 4.19
N ARG A 542 -13.96 -5.93 3.98
CA ARG A 542 -15.25 -6.21 4.60
C ARG A 542 -16.08 -7.17 3.74
N HIS A 543 -16.43 -8.33 4.29
CA HIS A 543 -16.98 -9.45 3.51
C HIS A 543 -18.15 -10.15 4.21
N SER A 544 -18.87 -11.00 3.47
CA SER A 544 -20.04 -11.77 3.94
C SER A 544 -20.09 -13.16 3.31
N GLY A 545 -20.35 -14.21 4.10
CA GLY A 545 -20.38 -15.60 3.64
C GLY A 545 -19.07 -16.34 3.86
N SER A 546 -18.64 -17.14 2.87
CA SER A 546 -17.30 -17.74 2.83
C SER A 546 -16.31 -16.83 2.14
N THR A 547 -15.04 -16.82 2.56
CA THR A 547 -13.97 -16.12 1.84
C THR A 547 -13.75 -16.73 0.43
N PRO A 548 -13.19 -15.97 -0.52
CA PRO A 548 -12.90 -16.44 -1.88
C PRO A 548 -11.91 -17.62 -1.94
N THR A 549 -10.92 -17.64 -1.05
CA THR A 549 -9.88 -18.68 -1.00
C THR A 549 -10.45 -19.97 -0.39
N ALA A 550 -10.17 -21.11 -1.03
CA ALA A 550 -10.82 -22.37 -0.69
C ALA A 550 -10.22 -23.06 0.54
N MET A 551 -11.09 -23.47 1.48
CA MET A 551 -10.74 -24.09 2.77
C MET A 551 -10.06 -23.15 3.79
N THR A 552 -10.21 -21.85 3.59
CA THR A 552 -9.82 -20.80 4.53
C THR A 552 -11.02 -19.98 4.99
N GLY A 553 -10.79 -19.12 6.00
CA GLY A 553 -11.80 -18.21 6.53
C GLY A 553 -13.02 -18.88 7.19
N PRO A 554 -13.93 -18.09 7.77
CA PRO A 554 -15.22 -18.57 8.23
C PRO A 554 -16.19 -18.78 7.06
N SER A 555 -17.32 -19.43 7.30
CA SER A 555 -18.43 -19.59 6.33
C SER A 555 -19.62 -18.66 6.58
N ALA A 556 -19.53 -17.88 7.65
CA ALA A 556 -20.54 -16.95 8.15
C ALA A 556 -19.90 -16.00 9.15
N ASP A 557 -20.50 -14.83 9.36
CA ASP A 557 -20.10 -13.89 10.41
C ASP A 557 -20.28 -14.48 11.83
N HIS A 558 -19.73 -13.83 12.85
CA HIS A 558 -20.01 -14.18 14.24
C HIS A 558 -21.31 -13.52 14.72
N THR A 559 -21.48 -12.23 14.42
CA THR A 559 -22.57 -11.36 14.91
C THR A 559 -23.98 -11.95 14.77
N LYS A 560 -24.33 -12.44 13.57
CA LYS A 560 -25.60 -13.08 13.22
C LYS A 560 -25.48 -14.61 13.06
N GLY A 561 -24.27 -15.14 12.88
CA GLY A 561 -24.04 -16.55 12.56
C GLY A 561 -24.60 -16.96 11.19
N SER A 562 -24.49 -16.08 10.18
CA SER A 562 -25.13 -16.24 8.87
C SER A 562 -24.26 -15.77 7.68
N PRO A 563 -24.50 -16.26 6.45
CA PRO A 563 -23.86 -15.71 5.26
C PRO A 563 -24.40 -14.32 4.85
N PHE A 564 -25.27 -13.71 5.65
CA PHE A 564 -25.87 -12.38 5.44
C PHE A 564 -25.44 -11.36 6.51
N GLY A 565 -24.49 -11.73 7.38
CA GLY A 565 -23.76 -10.80 8.22
C GLY A 565 -22.36 -10.55 7.68
N HIS A 566 -21.65 -9.63 8.33
CA HIS A 566 -20.40 -9.11 7.82
C HIS A 566 -19.28 -9.16 8.84
N TYR A 567 -18.08 -9.45 8.38
CA TYR A 567 -16.84 -9.46 9.16
C TYR A 567 -15.72 -8.79 8.37
N LEU A 568 -14.60 -8.50 9.03
CA LEU A 568 -13.37 -8.09 8.35
C LEU A 568 -12.43 -9.28 8.14
N TYR A 569 -11.77 -9.34 6.99
CA TYR A 569 -10.71 -10.30 6.70
C TYR A 569 -9.56 -9.71 5.89
N ILE A 570 -8.41 -10.37 5.95
CA ILE A 570 -7.30 -10.15 5.02
C ILE A 570 -7.41 -11.20 3.91
N GLU A 571 -7.44 -10.79 2.64
CA GLU A 571 -7.40 -11.71 1.50
C GLU A 571 -5.95 -12.08 1.21
N ALA A 572 -5.66 -13.38 1.13
CA ALA A 572 -4.31 -13.88 1.04
C ALA A 572 -3.88 -14.27 -0.39
N ASN A 573 -4.79 -14.25 -1.38
CA ASN A 573 -4.43 -14.66 -2.74
C ASN A 573 -3.62 -13.61 -3.55
N SER A 574 -3.66 -12.33 -3.18
CA SER A 574 -3.09 -11.22 -3.97
C SER A 574 -1.81 -10.59 -3.38
N VAL A 575 -1.17 -11.24 -2.40
CA VAL A 575 -0.08 -10.66 -1.59
C VAL A 575 0.96 -11.70 -1.13
N SER A 576 2.17 -11.23 -0.82
CA SER A 576 3.39 -12.00 -0.54
C SER A 576 3.53 -12.44 0.92
N ASN A 577 4.16 -13.59 1.15
CA ASN A 577 4.45 -14.09 2.50
C ASN A 577 5.29 -13.10 3.32
N GLY A 578 4.76 -12.65 4.46
CA GLY A 578 5.36 -11.59 5.30
C GLY A 578 4.61 -10.27 5.24
N ASP A 579 3.77 -10.04 4.23
CA ASP A 579 2.97 -8.84 4.10
C ASP A 579 1.97 -8.69 5.27
N THR A 580 1.60 -7.45 5.58
CA THR A 580 0.66 -7.16 6.67
C THR A 580 -0.44 -6.20 6.22
N ALA A 581 -1.59 -6.31 6.88
CA ALA A 581 -2.76 -5.43 6.78
C ALA A 581 -3.11 -4.90 8.18
N ARG A 582 -3.37 -3.60 8.34
CA ARG A 582 -3.45 -2.93 9.65
C ARG A 582 -4.68 -2.04 9.78
N LEU A 583 -5.54 -2.36 10.74
CA LEU A 583 -6.74 -1.58 11.06
C LEU A 583 -6.54 -0.78 12.35
N LEU A 584 -6.71 0.55 12.29
CA LEU A 584 -6.51 1.49 13.40
C LEU A 584 -7.84 1.97 13.98
N SER A 585 -8.01 1.95 15.31
CA SER A 585 -9.17 2.54 15.99
C SER A 585 -9.10 4.08 16.04
N SER A 586 -10.24 4.74 16.16
CA SER A 586 -10.31 6.12 16.66
C SER A 586 -9.54 6.32 17.97
N GLU A 587 -9.02 7.51 18.21
CA GLU A 587 -8.33 7.85 19.46
C GLU A 587 -9.28 7.85 20.67
N CYS A 588 -8.86 7.15 21.73
CA CYS A 588 -9.53 7.10 23.02
C CYS A 588 -8.70 7.86 24.07
N SER A 589 -9.34 8.72 24.85
CA SER A 589 -8.71 9.50 25.93
C SER A 589 -9.25 9.12 27.32
N ASP A 590 -9.33 7.82 27.62
CA ASP A 590 -9.77 7.31 28.92
C ASP A 590 -8.67 6.50 29.64
N PRO A 591 -7.83 7.13 30.50
CA PRO A 591 -6.71 6.47 31.14
C PRO A 591 -7.15 5.52 32.28
N GLY A 592 -6.65 4.29 32.24
CA GLY A 592 -6.91 3.25 33.24
C GLY A 592 -6.76 1.82 32.68
N PRO A 593 -7.17 0.80 33.44
CA PRO A 593 -7.38 -0.53 32.90
C PRO A 593 -8.60 -0.52 31.95
N GLN A 594 -8.40 -1.03 30.74
CA GLN A 594 -9.44 -1.24 29.73
C GLN A 594 -9.40 -2.72 29.31
N CYS A 595 -10.56 -3.28 28.96
CA CYS A 595 -10.69 -4.61 28.39
C CYS A 595 -11.12 -4.50 26.94
N LEU A 596 -10.22 -4.87 26.03
CA LEU A 596 -10.56 -5.09 24.62
C LEU A 596 -11.10 -6.51 24.44
N GLN A 597 -12.17 -6.64 23.68
CA GLN A 597 -12.74 -7.92 23.28
C GLN A 597 -13.02 -7.90 21.78
N PHE A 598 -12.86 -9.06 21.14
CA PHE A 598 -13.17 -9.28 19.74
C PHE A 598 -13.29 -10.77 19.48
N TRP A 599 -13.91 -11.14 18.37
CA TRP A 599 -13.87 -12.49 17.83
C TRP A 599 -12.91 -12.54 16.65
N TYR A 600 -12.26 -13.69 16.47
CA TYR A 600 -11.35 -13.94 15.35
C TYR A 600 -11.53 -15.37 14.84
N HIS A 601 -11.27 -15.59 13.55
CA HIS A 601 -11.15 -16.92 12.93
C HIS A 601 -9.92 -16.92 12.02
N MET A 602 -9.13 -18.00 12.10
CA MET A 602 -7.84 -18.18 11.43
C MET A 602 -7.68 -19.65 11.06
N SER A 603 -8.20 -20.06 9.90
CA SER A 603 -8.08 -21.42 9.38
C SER A 603 -7.44 -21.42 8.00
N GLY A 604 -6.51 -22.36 7.77
CA GLY A 604 -5.72 -22.47 6.56
C GLY A 604 -4.54 -23.44 6.73
N SER A 605 -3.77 -23.63 5.66
CA SER A 605 -2.56 -24.48 5.68
C SER A 605 -1.26 -23.70 5.84
N ALA A 606 -1.30 -22.37 5.67
CA ALA A 606 -0.12 -21.53 5.71
C ALA A 606 0.57 -21.52 7.08
N GLU A 607 1.89 -21.70 7.06
CA GLU A 607 2.76 -21.32 8.16
C GLU A 607 2.88 -19.79 8.20
N THR A 608 3.38 -19.23 9.31
CA THR A 608 3.60 -17.79 9.57
C THR A 608 2.40 -16.84 9.45
N MET A 609 1.23 -17.30 9.00
CA MET A 609 -0.06 -16.59 9.14
C MET A 609 -0.23 -16.04 10.56
N GLY A 610 -0.72 -14.81 10.74
CA GLY A 610 -0.81 -14.21 12.07
C GLY A 610 -1.89 -13.17 12.26
N LEU A 611 -2.31 -12.99 13.51
CA LEU A 611 -3.10 -11.85 13.97
C LEU A 611 -2.42 -11.28 15.22
N HIS A 612 -2.01 -10.02 15.17
CA HIS A 612 -1.47 -9.30 16.32
C HIS A 612 -2.37 -8.13 16.68
N VAL A 613 -2.37 -7.74 17.95
CA VAL A 613 -2.98 -6.49 18.40
C VAL A 613 -1.93 -5.66 19.12
N TYR A 614 -1.83 -4.40 18.73
CA TYR A 614 -0.93 -3.43 19.33
C TYR A 614 -1.70 -2.29 19.99
N LEU A 615 -1.11 -1.74 21.06
CA LEU A 615 -1.61 -0.59 21.80
C LEU A 615 -0.66 0.59 21.57
N LEU A 616 -1.13 1.60 20.83
CA LEU A 616 -0.42 2.84 20.56
C LEU A 616 -0.77 3.86 21.66
N GLN A 617 0.22 4.30 22.44
CA GLN A 617 0.08 5.39 23.43
C GLN A 617 1.13 6.48 23.18
N GLY A 618 0.68 7.69 22.85
CA GLY A 618 1.55 8.82 22.52
C GLY A 618 2.44 8.57 21.29
N ARG A 619 3.62 7.98 21.50
CA ARG A 619 4.60 7.62 20.45
C ARG A 619 5.15 6.19 20.59
N TYR A 620 4.59 5.37 21.48
CA TYR A 620 5.02 4.00 21.72
C TYR A 620 3.94 3.02 21.29
N VAL A 621 4.33 1.97 20.59
CA VAL A 621 3.46 0.86 20.15
C VAL A 621 3.90 -0.37 20.93
N ASP A 622 2.98 -0.97 21.70
CA ASP A 622 3.25 -2.17 22.51
C ASP A 622 2.43 -3.38 22.00
N GLY A 623 3.05 -4.56 21.98
CA GLY A 623 2.47 -5.80 21.45
C GLY A 623 1.63 -6.53 22.50
N VAL A 624 0.36 -6.13 22.64
CA VAL A 624 -0.51 -6.58 23.75
C VAL A 624 -1.13 -7.96 23.55
N TRP A 625 -1.26 -8.46 22.31
CA TRP A 625 -1.81 -9.79 22.03
C TRP A 625 -1.34 -10.32 20.67
N GLY A 626 -1.32 -11.65 20.49
CA GLY A 626 -1.05 -12.24 19.19
C GLY A 626 -1.32 -13.75 19.07
N LYS A 627 -1.58 -14.19 17.85
CA LYS A 627 -1.76 -15.59 17.42
C LYS A 627 -1.04 -15.83 16.09
N LYS A 628 -0.53 -17.05 15.89
CA LYS A 628 0.18 -17.47 14.67
C LYS A 628 -0.15 -18.90 14.24
N ASN A 629 -0.13 -19.13 12.93
CA ASN A 629 -0.57 -20.33 12.22
C ASN A 629 -2.07 -20.64 12.44
N ASN A 630 -2.56 -21.70 11.80
CA ASN A 630 -3.92 -22.21 11.93
C ASN A 630 -4.37 -22.34 13.40
N GLN A 631 -5.47 -21.68 13.77
CA GLN A 631 -6.10 -21.77 15.10
C GLN A 631 -7.31 -22.72 15.12
N GLY A 632 -7.76 -23.20 13.95
CA GLY A 632 -8.90 -24.09 13.74
C GLY A 632 -10.10 -23.40 13.10
N ASP A 633 -10.93 -24.18 12.40
CA ASP A 633 -12.17 -23.72 11.78
C ASP A 633 -13.29 -23.54 12.82
N SER A 634 -13.22 -22.45 13.58
CA SER A 634 -14.24 -21.97 14.52
C SER A 634 -13.90 -20.55 14.97
N TRP A 635 -14.91 -19.69 15.10
CA TRP A 635 -14.77 -18.38 15.75
C TRP A 635 -14.28 -18.52 17.20
N GLN A 636 -13.29 -17.71 17.57
CA GLN A 636 -12.66 -17.70 18.89
C GLN A 636 -12.70 -16.28 19.48
N ARG A 637 -13.04 -16.17 20.76
CA ARG A 637 -13.08 -14.89 21.47
C ARG A 637 -11.72 -14.54 22.09
N ALA A 638 -11.21 -13.37 21.77
CA ALA A 638 -10.12 -12.74 22.49
C ALA A 638 -10.65 -11.84 23.62
N GLN A 639 -9.86 -11.75 24.69
CA GLN A 639 -10.03 -10.76 25.76
C GLN A 639 -8.62 -10.28 26.14
N VAL A 640 -8.38 -8.97 26.12
CA VAL A 640 -7.05 -8.37 26.30
C VAL A 640 -7.14 -7.24 27.34
N ASP A 641 -6.42 -7.41 28.45
CA ASP A 641 -6.26 -6.37 29.48
C ASP A 641 -5.25 -5.31 28.97
N LEU A 642 -5.75 -4.12 28.66
CA LEU A 642 -4.96 -2.95 28.23
C LEU A 642 -4.71 -2.03 29.43
N MET A 643 -3.47 -1.58 29.62
CA MET A 643 -3.09 -0.63 30.68
C MET A 643 -2.78 0.73 30.05
N THR A 644 -3.70 1.69 30.17
CA THR A 644 -3.65 2.96 29.45
C THR A 644 -3.32 4.14 30.36
N THR A 645 -2.50 5.08 29.87
CA THR A 645 -1.89 6.15 30.66
C THR A 645 -2.23 7.57 30.19
N GLY A 646 -2.84 7.68 29.01
CA GLY A 646 -3.23 8.91 28.33
C GLY A 646 -3.99 8.57 27.05
N PRO A 647 -4.02 9.46 26.04
CA PRO A 647 -4.61 9.17 24.73
C PRO A 647 -3.98 7.94 24.07
N PHE A 648 -4.82 7.06 23.51
CA PHE A 648 -4.40 5.80 22.91
C PHE A 648 -5.25 5.37 21.71
N GLN A 649 -4.67 4.49 20.88
CA GLN A 649 -5.34 3.80 19.77
C GLN A 649 -4.99 2.31 19.80
N ILE A 650 -5.82 1.49 19.16
CA ILE A 650 -5.65 0.05 19.02
C ILE A 650 -5.41 -0.27 17.54
N ILE A 651 -4.41 -1.10 17.25
CA ILE A 651 -4.08 -1.56 15.90
C ILE A 651 -4.30 -3.08 15.84
N PHE A 652 -5.11 -3.54 14.88
CA PHE A 652 -5.21 -4.96 14.52
C PHE A 652 -4.35 -5.22 13.28
N GLU A 653 -3.36 -6.09 13.39
CA GLU A 653 -2.47 -6.46 12.29
C GLU A 653 -2.73 -7.91 11.87
N GLY A 654 -3.25 -8.10 10.66
CA GLY A 654 -3.27 -9.38 9.99
C GLY A 654 -1.95 -9.59 9.23
N HIS A 655 -1.38 -10.78 9.32
CA HIS A 655 -0.09 -11.12 8.73
C HIS A 655 -0.23 -12.31 7.78
N ARG A 656 0.22 -12.09 6.54
CA ARG A 656 0.17 -12.99 5.41
C ARG A 656 1.14 -14.17 5.58
N GLY A 657 0.65 -15.40 5.40
CA GLY A 657 1.42 -16.64 5.62
C GLY A 657 2.19 -17.15 4.39
N THR A 658 2.80 -18.32 4.51
CA THR A 658 3.67 -18.93 3.47
C THR A 658 2.94 -19.34 2.18
N THR A 659 1.64 -19.60 2.23
CA THR A 659 0.80 -19.98 1.09
C THR A 659 -0.50 -19.17 1.11
N ASP A 660 -1.09 -18.92 -0.07
CA ASP A 660 -2.40 -18.24 -0.26
C ASP A 660 -3.51 -18.67 0.71
N GLN A 661 -3.47 -19.90 1.21
CA GLN A 661 -4.35 -20.40 2.27
C GLN A 661 -4.02 -19.81 3.66
N SER A 662 -4.13 -18.48 3.83
CA SER A 662 -3.79 -17.74 5.05
C SER A 662 -4.79 -16.66 5.50
N ASP A 663 -6.10 -16.84 5.25
CA ASP A 663 -7.10 -15.84 5.66
C ASP A 663 -7.15 -15.66 7.19
N VAL A 664 -7.13 -14.39 7.61
CA VAL A 664 -7.24 -13.96 9.02
C VAL A 664 -8.43 -13.02 9.12
N THR A 665 -9.31 -13.26 10.09
CA THR A 665 -10.60 -12.56 10.19
C THR A 665 -10.87 -12.04 11.60
N ILE A 666 -11.63 -10.94 11.69
CA ILE A 666 -12.11 -10.35 12.96
C ILE A 666 -13.58 -9.90 12.86
N ASP A 667 -14.30 -10.00 13.98
CA ASP A 667 -15.70 -9.56 14.14
C ASP A 667 -15.97 -9.12 15.61
N ASP A 668 -17.11 -8.47 15.87
CA ASP A 668 -17.62 -8.14 17.22
C ASP A 668 -16.59 -7.42 18.13
N VAL A 669 -15.93 -6.37 17.63
CA VAL A 669 -14.86 -5.64 18.33
C VAL A 669 -15.45 -4.62 19.30
N SER A 670 -15.16 -4.78 20.60
CA SER A 670 -15.71 -3.94 21.68
C SER A 670 -14.68 -3.60 22.76
N LEU A 671 -14.79 -2.41 23.35
CA LEU A 671 -13.91 -1.90 24.42
C LEU A 671 -14.73 -1.56 25.67
N HIS A 672 -14.24 -1.98 26.84
CA HIS A 672 -14.92 -1.77 28.12
C HIS A 672 -13.96 -1.29 29.21
N ARG A 673 -14.37 -0.33 30.04
CA ARG A 673 -13.57 0.13 31.19
C ARG A 673 -13.49 -0.94 32.29
N GLY A 674 -12.29 -1.14 32.85
CA GLY A 674 -11.99 -2.18 33.84
C GLY A 674 -11.15 -3.30 33.25
N ARG A 675 -10.80 -4.30 34.06
CA ARG A 675 -10.10 -5.50 33.57
C ARG A 675 -11.09 -6.51 32.99
N CYS A 676 -10.65 -7.34 32.05
CA CYS A 676 -11.48 -8.39 31.46
C CYS A 676 -12.00 -9.39 32.50
N ALA A 677 -11.25 -9.60 33.59
CA ALA A 677 -11.68 -10.42 34.73
C ALA A 677 -12.79 -9.77 35.59
N ASP A 678 -12.91 -8.44 35.62
CA ASP A 678 -13.92 -7.75 36.43
C ASP A 678 -15.32 -7.82 35.81
N LEU A 679 -15.38 -7.87 34.47
CA LEU A 679 -16.61 -8.06 33.68
C LEU A 679 -17.30 -9.42 33.90
N ILE A 680 -16.63 -10.35 34.59
CA ILE A 680 -17.14 -11.69 34.90
C ILE A 680 -17.96 -11.70 36.21
N LYS A 681 -17.89 -10.63 37.03
CA LYS A 681 -18.69 -10.53 38.26
C LYS A 681 -20.13 -10.07 37.95
N PRO A 682 -21.15 -10.82 38.39
CA PRO A 682 -22.49 -10.26 38.53
C PRO A 682 -22.45 -9.04 39.46
N PRO A 683 -23.32 -8.03 39.26
CA PRO A 683 -23.35 -6.86 40.11
C PRO A 683 -23.66 -7.26 41.56
N THR A 684 -22.68 -7.08 42.45
CA THR A 684 -22.91 -7.13 43.90
C THR A 684 -24.06 -6.16 44.23
N PRO A 685 -25.11 -6.57 44.96
CA PRO A 685 -26.21 -5.68 45.28
C PRO A 685 -25.70 -4.40 45.93
N ILE A 686 -26.09 -3.24 45.38
CA ILE A 686 -25.70 -1.94 45.94
C ILE A 686 -26.30 -1.85 47.34
N GLU A 687 -25.44 -1.94 48.35
CA GLU A 687 -25.84 -1.83 49.75
C GLU A 687 -26.35 -0.41 49.99
N LYS A 688 -27.65 -0.29 50.27
CA LYS A 688 -28.30 1.02 50.41
C LYS A 688 -27.66 1.78 51.58
N PRO A 689 -27.40 3.10 51.46
CA PRO A 689 -26.92 3.91 52.56
C PRO A 689 -27.82 3.77 53.78
N VAL A 690 -27.28 3.19 54.86
CA VAL A 690 -27.99 3.00 56.13
C VAL A 690 -28.10 4.37 56.80
N LEU A 691 -29.33 4.91 56.87
CA LEU A 691 -29.58 6.05 57.76
C LEU A 691 -29.45 5.60 59.23
N PRO A 692 -28.91 6.45 60.12
CA PRO A 692 -28.83 6.15 61.54
C PRO A 692 -30.25 6.01 62.15
N PRO A 693 -30.42 5.15 63.17
CA PRO A 693 -31.74 4.82 63.69
C PRO A 693 -32.39 5.99 64.43
N VAL A 694 -33.63 6.31 64.06
CA VAL A 694 -34.52 7.15 64.87
C VAL A 694 -35.26 6.23 65.85
N ASP A 695 -35.02 6.44 67.14
CA ASP A 695 -35.62 5.67 68.23
C ASP A 695 -37.13 5.97 68.40
N LYS A 696 -37.95 4.91 68.50
CA LYS A 696 -39.26 4.91 69.18
C LYS A 696 -39.85 3.51 69.36
N SER A 697 -39.83 3.04 70.60
CA SER A 697 -40.64 1.92 71.10
C SER A 697 -42.14 2.23 71.12
N THR A 698 -43.00 1.26 70.77
CA THR A 698 -44.32 0.97 71.37
C THR A 698 -44.70 -0.51 71.06
N THR A 699 -45.67 -1.09 71.77
CA THR A 699 -45.76 -2.53 72.06
C THR A 699 -46.95 -3.28 71.43
N ALA A 700 -46.86 -4.63 71.42
CA ALA A 700 -47.96 -5.61 71.39
C ALA A 700 -48.54 -5.99 69.98
N PRO A 701 -49.40 -7.03 69.86
CA PRO A 701 -48.88 -8.34 69.43
C PRO A 701 -49.63 -9.01 68.25
N ALA A 702 -49.11 -10.16 67.80
CA ALA A 702 -49.60 -10.91 66.64
C ALA A 702 -50.88 -11.73 66.88
N PRO A 703 -51.56 -12.15 65.79
CA PRO A 703 -52.23 -13.45 65.70
C PRO A 703 -51.61 -14.38 64.62
N THR A 704 -51.78 -15.69 64.80
CA THR A 704 -51.19 -16.77 63.98
C THR A 704 -52.23 -17.41 63.04
N THR A 705 -51.90 -17.73 61.78
CA THR A 705 -52.57 -18.81 61.01
C THR A 705 -51.73 -19.42 59.88
N THR A 706 -51.35 -20.69 60.07
CA THR A 706 -51.33 -21.82 59.11
C THR A 706 -50.86 -21.66 57.64
N ARG A 707 -49.82 -22.46 57.31
CA ARG A 707 -49.42 -22.95 55.97
C ARG A 707 -50.45 -23.91 55.36
N PRO A 708 -50.70 -23.83 54.04
CA PRO A 708 -51.00 -25.01 53.20
C PRO A 708 -49.86 -25.32 52.21
N GLU A 709 -49.91 -26.48 51.57
CA GLU A 709 -48.90 -27.03 50.65
C GLU A 709 -49.57 -27.51 49.36
N PRO A 710 -49.03 -27.22 48.15
CA PRO A 710 -49.68 -27.55 46.89
C PRO A 710 -49.48 -29.03 46.47
N PRO A 711 -50.44 -29.65 45.74
CA PRO A 711 -50.49 -31.11 45.54
C PRO A 711 -49.86 -31.61 44.23
N THR A 712 -49.57 -32.91 44.21
CA THR A 712 -49.15 -33.70 43.03
C THR A 712 -50.34 -34.11 42.16
N THR A 713 -50.19 -34.14 40.83
CA THR A 713 -51.15 -34.75 39.88
C THR A 713 -50.46 -35.64 38.83
N THR A 714 -51.20 -36.57 38.23
CA THR A 714 -50.63 -37.80 37.61
C THR A 714 -50.89 -37.95 36.10
N ARG A 715 -49.95 -38.64 35.44
CA ARG A 715 -49.95 -39.15 34.04
C ARG A 715 -51.23 -39.88 33.60
N LEU A 716 -51.56 -39.77 32.30
CA LEU A 716 -52.45 -40.68 31.56
C LEU A 716 -51.81 -41.16 30.23
N GLN A 717 -52.36 -42.25 29.67
CA GLN A 717 -51.92 -43.04 28.50
C GLN A 717 -53.10 -43.99 28.07
N PRO A 718 -53.01 -44.95 27.10
CA PRO A 718 -51.90 -45.43 26.26
C PRO A 718 -51.93 -44.84 24.83
N PRO A 719 -52.35 -45.46 23.68
CA PRO A 719 -52.89 -46.82 23.39
C PRO A 719 -51.84 -47.81 22.78
N THR A 720 -52.30 -48.91 22.20
CA THR A 720 -51.57 -50.02 21.51
C THR A 720 -52.49 -50.61 20.38
N THR A 721 -52.17 -51.60 19.53
CA THR A 721 -51.09 -52.64 19.39
C THR A 721 -50.35 -52.51 18.02
N ASP A 722 -49.83 -53.47 17.23
CA ASP A 722 -49.78 -54.96 17.19
C ASP A 722 -48.61 -55.50 16.31
N ARG A 723 -48.44 -56.84 16.17
CA ARG A 723 -47.42 -57.46 15.27
C ARG A 723 -47.70 -58.93 14.86
N PRO A 724 -47.63 -59.21 13.54
CA PRO A 724 -46.96 -60.41 12.98
C PRO A 724 -45.97 -60.07 11.81
N GLU A 725 -45.01 -60.88 11.35
CA GLU A 725 -44.26 -62.00 11.96
C GLU A 725 -42.84 -62.08 11.30
N THR A 726 -42.54 -63.06 10.41
CA THR A 726 -41.30 -63.23 9.59
C THR A 726 -41.55 -64.08 8.31
N PRO A 727 -40.74 -64.04 7.21
CA PRO A 727 -39.48 -64.81 7.11
C PRO A 727 -38.33 -64.13 6.30
N ARG A 728 -37.19 -64.82 6.13
CA ARG A 728 -35.94 -64.35 5.46
C ARG A 728 -35.61 -65.25 4.24
N PRO A 729 -35.01 -64.71 3.14
CA PRO A 729 -33.65 -65.17 2.80
C PRO A 729 -32.70 -64.08 2.21
N THR A 730 -31.43 -64.50 2.08
CA THR A 730 -30.26 -63.98 1.34
C THR A 730 -30.45 -63.02 0.14
N THR A 731 -29.57 -62.06 -0.20
CA THR A 731 -28.37 -61.39 0.42
C THR A 731 -28.13 -60.08 -0.39
N GLU A 732 -26.99 -59.40 -0.66
CA GLU A 732 -25.53 -59.56 -0.42
C GLU A 732 -24.78 -58.21 -0.59
N ARG A 733 -23.52 -58.07 -0.11
CA ARG A 733 -22.62 -56.93 -0.40
C ARG A 733 -21.14 -57.28 -0.11
N PRO A 734 -20.15 -56.85 -0.93
CA PRO A 734 -18.72 -57.12 -0.67
C PRO A 734 -18.11 -56.26 0.45
N GLU A 735 -17.08 -56.80 1.12
CA GLU A 735 -16.21 -56.11 2.08
C GLU A 735 -14.81 -55.84 1.50
N SER A 736 -14.10 -54.84 2.04
CA SER A 736 -12.63 -54.77 2.08
C SER A 736 -12.15 -53.74 3.14
N PRO A 737 -10.92 -53.85 3.68
CA PRO A 737 -10.75 -53.79 5.13
C PRO A 737 -10.14 -52.50 5.72
N ARG A 738 -10.28 -52.39 7.05
CA ARG A 738 -9.74 -51.36 7.94
C ARG A 738 -8.35 -51.74 8.50
N PRO A 739 -7.35 -50.83 8.50
CA PRO A 739 -6.15 -50.92 9.33
C PRO A 739 -6.30 -50.26 10.72
N THR A 740 -5.34 -50.52 11.61
CA THR A 740 -5.33 -50.12 13.03
C THR A 740 -4.64 -48.79 13.31
N THR A 741 -5.05 -48.13 14.40
CA THR A 741 -4.44 -46.90 14.95
C THR A 741 -3.54 -47.19 16.15
N GLU A 742 -2.31 -46.71 16.15
CA GLU A 742 -1.49 -46.51 17.36
C GLU A 742 -1.18 -45.02 17.59
N ARG A 743 -0.72 -44.68 18.80
CA ARG A 743 -0.69 -43.30 19.32
C ARG A 743 0.71 -42.92 19.83
N PRO A 744 1.38 -41.91 19.26
CA PRO A 744 2.66 -41.42 19.78
C PRO A 744 2.54 -40.81 21.20
N GLN A 745 3.64 -40.86 21.96
CA GLN A 745 3.85 -40.12 23.21
C GLN A 745 5.10 -39.20 23.08
N PRO A 746 5.17 -38.09 23.85
CA PRO A 746 6.28 -37.15 23.79
C PRO A 746 7.49 -37.58 24.65
N PRO A 747 8.74 -37.35 24.22
CA PRO A 747 9.93 -37.59 25.02
C PRO A 747 10.23 -36.44 26.01
N ARG A 748 10.88 -36.78 27.13
CA ARG A 748 11.49 -35.84 28.10
C ARG A 748 13.03 -35.78 27.90
N PRO A 749 13.74 -34.74 28.38
CA PRO A 749 15.13 -34.48 28.00
C PRO A 749 16.16 -35.24 28.86
N THR A 750 17.37 -35.37 28.32
CA THR A 750 18.58 -35.79 29.03
C THR A 750 19.68 -34.72 28.90
N ASN A 751 20.45 -34.50 29.96
CA ASN A 751 21.55 -33.54 29.99
C ASN A 751 22.84 -34.17 29.47
N GLU A 752 23.54 -33.52 28.54
CA GLU A 752 25.01 -33.60 28.43
C GLU A 752 25.62 -32.20 28.31
N ARG A 753 26.83 -32.04 28.84
CA ARG A 753 27.45 -30.76 29.17
C ARG A 753 28.77 -30.61 28.42
N ARG A 754 28.83 -29.74 27.41
CA ARG A 754 30.08 -29.45 26.67
C ARG A 754 30.65 -28.07 27.04
N ARG A 755 31.96 -28.02 27.23
CA ARG A 755 32.79 -26.80 27.30
C ARG A 755 33.82 -26.84 26.17
N PRO A 756 34.42 -25.72 25.75
CA PRO A 756 35.05 -25.59 24.43
C PRO A 756 36.54 -26.00 24.40
N PRO A 757 37.07 -26.33 23.20
CA PRO A 757 38.50 -26.29 22.91
C PRO A 757 38.96 -24.88 22.47
N ARG A 758 40.23 -24.57 22.74
CA ARG A 758 41.02 -23.48 22.11
C ARG A 758 42.46 -24.02 21.91
N PRO A 759 43.38 -23.30 21.24
CA PRO A 759 43.93 -23.71 19.94
C PRO A 759 45.34 -24.32 20.03
N THR A 760 45.79 -24.93 18.93
CA THR A 760 47.19 -25.33 18.72
C THR A 760 47.64 -24.98 17.30
N THR A 761 48.81 -24.35 17.17
CA THR A 761 49.53 -24.14 15.91
C THR A 761 50.47 -25.33 15.61
N ASP A 762 50.97 -25.45 14.37
CA ASP A 762 52.42 -25.42 14.06
C ASP A 762 52.74 -25.79 12.58
N ARG A 763 54.01 -25.61 12.18
CA ARG A 763 54.67 -25.69 10.84
C ARG A 763 56.20 -25.92 11.11
N PRO A 764 57.11 -26.56 10.32
CA PRO A 764 57.19 -26.82 8.85
C PRO A 764 57.76 -28.23 8.43
N GLU A 765 58.34 -28.61 7.26
CA GLU A 765 58.45 -28.02 5.89
C GLU A 765 58.49 -29.05 4.71
N THR A 766 59.45 -30.02 4.62
CA THR A 766 59.78 -30.75 3.34
C THR A 766 60.54 -32.10 3.47
N PRO A 767 60.56 -32.97 2.43
CA PRO A 767 61.69 -33.00 1.47
C PRO A 767 61.34 -33.08 -0.05
N ARG A 768 62.38 -33.06 -0.90
CA ARG A 768 62.45 -32.90 -2.40
C ARG A 768 63.43 -33.99 -2.95
N PRO A 769 63.83 -34.13 -4.26
CA PRO A 769 63.35 -33.71 -5.60
C PRO A 769 62.96 -34.95 -6.50
N THR A 770 62.83 -35.00 -7.85
CA THR A 770 63.64 -34.55 -9.03
C THR A 770 62.85 -34.39 -10.36
N THR A 771 63.56 -33.96 -11.42
CA THR A 771 63.17 -33.51 -12.80
C THR A 771 63.06 -34.68 -13.84
N GLU A 772 62.78 -34.58 -15.16
CA GLU A 772 63.04 -33.57 -16.24
C GLU A 772 61.91 -33.44 -17.33
N ARG A 773 62.27 -33.27 -18.63
CA ARG A 773 61.55 -32.62 -19.77
C ARG A 773 62.15 -33.17 -21.12
N PRO A 774 61.83 -32.74 -22.37
CA PRO A 774 60.76 -31.90 -22.97
C PRO A 774 60.09 -32.59 -24.23
N GLU A 775 59.49 -32.02 -25.31
CA GLU A 775 59.18 -30.65 -25.83
C GLU A 775 57.94 -30.66 -26.81
N THR A 776 58.07 -30.12 -28.03
CA THR A 776 57.11 -29.79 -29.13
C THR A 776 57.22 -30.74 -30.37
N PRO A 777 56.31 -30.76 -31.41
CA PRO A 777 55.62 -29.60 -32.04
C PRO A 777 54.20 -29.74 -32.66
N ARG A 778 53.72 -28.59 -33.22
CA ARG A 778 52.55 -28.34 -34.13
C ARG A 778 52.80 -28.90 -35.57
N PRO A 779 51.87 -28.85 -36.59
CA PRO A 779 50.58 -28.14 -36.76
C PRO A 779 49.38 -29.13 -37.08
N THR A 780 48.26 -28.93 -37.83
CA THR A 780 47.78 -27.93 -38.85
C THR A 780 46.22 -27.76 -38.87
N THR A 781 45.52 -27.78 -40.03
CA THR A 781 44.10 -27.35 -40.22
C THR A 781 43.34 -28.05 -41.39
N ALA A 782 42.00 -27.97 -41.43
CA ALA A 782 41.13 -28.25 -42.59
C ALA A 782 39.81 -27.41 -42.57
N ARG A 783 38.97 -27.47 -43.61
CA ARG A 783 37.82 -26.54 -43.91
C ARG A 783 36.41 -27.21 -43.84
N PRO A 784 35.30 -26.43 -43.93
CA PRO A 784 33.91 -26.90 -43.68
C PRO A 784 33.10 -27.25 -44.95
N GLU A 785 31.86 -27.74 -44.75
CA GLU A 785 30.85 -28.02 -45.81
C GLU A 785 29.51 -27.29 -45.58
N THR A 786 28.61 -27.33 -46.59
CA THR A 786 27.31 -26.61 -46.64
C THR A 786 26.12 -27.57 -46.80
N PRO A 787 24.88 -27.14 -46.46
CA PRO A 787 23.72 -28.04 -46.31
C PRO A 787 22.99 -28.38 -47.62
N ARG A 788 22.13 -29.41 -47.58
CA ARG A 788 21.20 -29.81 -48.65
C ARG A 788 19.81 -30.16 -48.05
N PRO A 789 18.68 -29.79 -48.69
CA PRO A 789 17.37 -29.82 -48.03
C PRO A 789 16.62 -31.16 -48.16
N THR A 790 15.57 -31.31 -47.34
CA THR A 790 14.51 -32.35 -47.46
C THR A 790 13.13 -31.70 -47.51
N THR A 791 12.18 -32.39 -48.16
CA THR A 791 10.88 -31.86 -48.59
C THR A 791 9.74 -32.15 -47.63
N ALA A 792 8.71 -31.30 -47.63
CA ALA A 792 7.51 -31.44 -46.82
C ALA A 792 6.63 -32.65 -47.19
N ARG A 793 5.79 -33.08 -46.23
CA ARG A 793 4.62 -33.95 -46.42
C ARG A 793 3.42 -33.27 -45.74
N SER A 794 2.25 -33.34 -46.36
CA SER A 794 1.02 -32.69 -45.91
C SER A 794 0.00 -33.74 -45.45
N GLU A 795 -0.63 -33.51 -44.30
CA GLU A 795 -1.80 -34.25 -43.81
C GLU A 795 -2.80 -33.25 -43.18
N THR A 796 -4.10 -33.49 -43.38
CA THR A 796 -5.16 -32.48 -43.24
C THR A 796 -5.82 -32.50 -41.84
N PRO A 797 -6.04 -31.35 -41.18
CA PRO A 797 -6.72 -31.33 -39.88
C PRO A 797 -8.24 -31.58 -39.99
N ARG A 798 -8.82 -32.12 -38.92
CA ARG A 798 -10.25 -32.32 -38.71
C ARG A 798 -10.75 -31.24 -37.72
N PRO A 799 -11.93 -30.63 -37.91
CA PRO A 799 -12.37 -29.53 -37.05
C PRO A 799 -12.79 -30.02 -35.65
N THR A 800 -12.25 -29.35 -34.64
CA THR A 800 -12.78 -29.29 -33.27
C THR A 800 -13.16 -27.85 -32.97
N THR A 801 -14.40 -27.63 -32.53
CA THR A 801 -14.89 -26.33 -32.08
C THR A 801 -14.43 -26.10 -30.65
N GLU A 802 -13.49 -25.17 -30.45
CA GLU A 802 -13.14 -24.69 -29.11
C GLU A 802 -14.06 -23.53 -28.69
N ARG A 803 -14.23 -23.41 -27.37
CA ARG A 803 -14.99 -22.36 -26.70
C ARG A 803 -14.03 -21.19 -26.45
N PRO A 804 -14.47 -19.91 -26.49
CA PRO A 804 -13.56 -18.80 -26.21
C PRO A 804 -13.02 -18.90 -24.78
N GLU A 805 -11.70 -19.10 -24.65
CA GLU A 805 -10.99 -18.78 -23.43
C GLU A 805 -10.73 -17.27 -23.40
N THR A 806 -10.80 -16.67 -22.21
CA THR A 806 -10.35 -15.30 -21.99
C THR A 806 -8.86 -15.21 -22.28
N PRO A 807 -8.36 -14.19 -23.02
CA PRO A 807 -6.95 -14.06 -23.28
C PRO A 807 -6.21 -13.89 -21.95
N ARG A 808 -5.25 -14.79 -21.67
CA ARG A 808 -4.17 -14.46 -20.76
C ARG A 808 -3.38 -13.32 -21.38
N THR A 809 -3.08 -12.29 -20.58
CA THR A 809 -1.94 -11.41 -20.84
C THR A 809 -0.69 -12.27 -20.85
N THR A 810 -0.22 -12.64 -22.04
CA THR A 810 1.17 -13.07 -22.20
C THR A 810 2.06 -11.87 -21.99
N THR A 811 2.82 -11.88 -20.90
CA THR A 811 4.17 -11.30 -20.92
C THR A 811 4.96 -11.90 -22.08
N CYS A 812 6.07 -11.27 -22.45
CA CYS A 812 7.11 -11.94 -23.22
C CYS A 812 7.72 -13.14 -22.45
#